data_AF-A0AAU6CET5-F1
#
_entry.id   AF-A0AAU6CET5-F1
#
_cell.length_a   1.000
_cell.length_b   1.000
_cell.length_c   1.000
_cell.angle_alpha   90.00
_cell.angle_beta   90.00
_cell.angle_gamma   90.00
#
_symmetry.space_group_name_H-M   'P 1'
#
loop_
_entity.id
_entity.type
_entity.pdbx_description
1 polymer ?
#
loop_
_entity_poly.entity_id
_entity_poly.type
_entity_poly.pdbx_seq_one_letter_code
_entity_poly.pdbx_strand_id
1 'polypeptide(L)'
;MPDVNSSPFHLPAPKDVQETWIDAVMATPGTNVPRAALEAIVPFIIRPKEMLKDPAPDGTRQVKSDRLRKVRTDAGEVLVAIVDMHGIGGAVWEHNERISATWRSVVDPAGAKNGTRTISRVRPWSRLTEGGEEKVLAALESRVANREHLIANIDAAVHALQARDGFRSYDLREDLILNGQVEPCMHVPQQFLLDEGPPEDIDGNPSYPDSYWGWMAVRGNNRTRYRHEIFEVTSSEVVTGVPFRKLGQDRDGLAVNPSYWLAQYSELLNAEYQTATENDEPVGRAHRAARVAIVESHLVIGTPTPQRLFRIVQGSNRRDHVHPPLEFAPNDRSRALGRSVLGAYTAGGVLDDEIADVLTGLAPITDLPDVPEGASVSALRDIRSMRLLIELFPTKAQSERRQLIQSALGEPPPYKMQLSDVNRRVRAWSALTSESYPNPWNPRVAEVFKRTSANDGVELTGRPLADLLATAESDDEAFEELLAYRAPHWLAAFDLIDADRGSLAGQKLDDEGAKADRVRRSIANSVNAMRNNRITAIALLREIADAMDQGDRPPLQIGDDGMPTANRATRAWFNRTFSKESGTRSYRKRAATDGIMSGEPISPASDAQVASTSAQASPNGTDQAGGATDAGESDTQALARLRREFERHILMLAEGVSELPEQLEDMSERAKAAGLDHAIGAQEANEWTLTVTRMLAQLRKIPEAIMSIGSLE
;
A
#
# COMPACT_ATOMS: atom_id res chain seq x y z
N MET A 1 -38.48 35.01 -15.03
CA MET A 1 -38.83 33.72 -14.41
C MET A 1 -37.52 33.02 -14.15
N PRO A 2 -37.13 32.75 -12.88
CA PRO A 2 -35.99 31.88 -12.62
C PRO A 2 -36.36 30.47 -13.08
N ASP A 3 -35.42 29.85 -13.79
CA ASP A 3 -35.60 28.59 -14.51
C ASP A 3 -35.84 27.45 -13.50
N VAL A 4 -36.93 26.69 -13.67
CA VAL A 4 -37.35 25.57 -12.78
C VAL A 4 -36.45 24.33 -12.99
N ASN A 5 -35.24 24.51 -13.54
CA ASN A 5 -34.33 23.47 -14.00
C ASN A 5 -32.93 23.53 -13.35
N SER A 6 -32.69 24.35 -12.33
CA SER A 6 -31.34 24.61 -11.80
C SER A 6 -30.94 23.76 -10.57
N SER A 7 -31.52 22.58 -10.41
CA SER A 7 -31.20 21.67 -9.30
C SER A 7 -30.02 20.76 -9.69
N PRO A 8 -28.89 20.77 -8.94
CA PRO A 8 -27.66 20.10 -9.37
C PRO A 8 -27.70 18.57 -9.31
N PHE A 9 -28.58 17.97 -8.50
CA PHE A 9 -28.65 16.53 -8.30
C PHE A 9 -29.70 15.90 -9.20
N HIS A 10 -29.26 15.27 -10.29
CA HIS A 10 -30.19 14.65 -11.23
C HIS A 10 -30.85 13.39 -10.64
N LEU A 11 -32.14 13.23 -10.95
CA LEU A 11 -32.87 11.99 -10.72
C LEU A 11 -32.42 10.92 -11.72
N PRO A 12 -32.55 9.62 -11.39
CA PRO A 12 -32.36 8.53 -12.34
C PRO A 12 -33.23 8.72 -13.59
N ALA A 13 -32.71 8.35 -14.76
CA ALA A 13 -33.47 8.38 -15.99
C ALA A 13 -34.70 7.43 -15.91
N PRO A 14 -35.80 7.69 -16.63
CA PRO A 14 -36.93 6.77 -16.70
C PRO A 14 -36.51 5.36 -17.15
N LYS A 15 -37.20 4.33 -16.67
CA LYS A 15 -36.81 2.92 -16.87
C LYS A 15 -36.68 2.54 -18.36
N ASP A 16 -37.58 3.01 -19.21
CA ASP A 16 -37.54 2.77 -20.67
C ASP A 16 -36.28 3.38 -21.31
N VAL A 17 -35.83 4.55 -20.83
CA VAL A 17 -34.60 5.20 -21.27
C VAL A 17 -33.38 4.44 -20.76
N GLN A 18 -33.42 3.94 -19.52
CA GLN A 18 -32.36 3.08 -18.96
C GLN A 18 -32.19 1.80 -19.80
N GLU A 19 -33.28 1.08 -20.09
CA GLU A 19 -33.27 -0.13 -20.93
C GLU A 19 -32.74 0.15 -22.34
N THR A 20 -33.18 1.25 -22.96
CA THR A 20 -32.70 1.67 -24.28
C THR A 20 -31.18 1.88 -24.30
N TRP A 21 -30.61 2.44 -23.22
CA TRP A 21 -29.17 2.63 -23.11
C TRP A 21 -28.44 1.30 -22.90
N ILE A 22 -28.95 0.42 -22.05
CA ILE A 22 -28.38 -0.92 -21.83
C ILE A 22 -28.33 -1.69 -23.15
N ASP A 23 -29.45 -1.73 -23.88
CA ASP A 23 -29.54 -2.42 -25.18
C ASP A 23 -28.56 -1.84 -26.18
N ALA A 24 -28.41 -0.51 -26.21
CA ALA A 24 -27.46 0.14 -27.10
C ALA A 24 -25.99 -0.15 -26.75
N VAL A 25 -25.64 -0.26 -25.46
CA VAL A 25 -24.31 -0.68 -25.02
C VAL A 25 -24.06 -2.12 -25.45
N MET A 26 -25.01 -3.02 -25.20
CA MET A 26 -24.91 -4.44 -25.57
C MET A 26 -24.79 -4.64 -27.10
N ALA A 27 -25.44 -3.78 -27.90
CA ALA A 27 -25.35 -3.79 -29.35
C ALA A 27 -24.10 -3.08 -29.91
N THR A 28 -23.30 -2.42 -29.06
CA THR A 28 -22.08 -1.73 -29.49
C THR A 28 -20.94 -2.75 -29.75
N PRO A 29 -20.26 -2.69 -30.91
CA PRO A 29 -19.19 -3.64 -31.22
C PRO A 29 -18.05 -3.62 -30.20
N GLY A 30 -17.63 -4.81 -29.78
CA GLY A 30 -16.55 -4.99 -28.78
C GLY A 30 -17.02 -4.96 -27.33
N THR A 31 -18.30 -4.69 -27.07
CA THR A 31 -18.92 -4.88 -25.75
C THR A 31 -19.10 -6.36 -25.45
N ASN A 32 -18.72 -6.76 -24.24
CA ASN A 32 -19.00 -8.09 -23.69
C ASN A 32 -19.13 -8.06 -22.16
N VAL A 33 -19.65 -6.97 -21.60
CA VAL A 33 -20.00 -6.84 -20.17
C VAL A 33 -21.33 -7.55 -19.87
N PRO A 34 -21.53 -8.11 -18.65
CA PRO A 34 -22.82 -8.66 -18.25
C PRO A 34 -23.92 -7.60 -18.21
N ARG A 35 -25.14 -7.94 -18.67
CA ARG A 35 -26.30 -7.04 -18.63
C ARG A 35 -26.61 -6.55 -17.21
N ALA A 36 -26.60 -7.47 -16.23
CA ALA A 36 -26.89 -7.15 -14.83
C ALA A 36 -25.93 -6.10 -14.25
N ALA A 37 -24.67 -6.06 -14.72
CA ALA A 37 -23.75 -5.01 -14.32
C ALA A 37 -24.19 -3.64 -14.86
N LEU A 38 -24.69 -3.58 -16.10
CA LEU A 38 -25.21 -2.34 -16.69
C LEU A 38 -26.49 -1.87 -15.98
N GLU A 39 -27.37 -2.81 -15.62
CA GLU A 39 -28.59 -2.53 -14.82
C GLU A 39 -28.25 -1.91 -13.45
N ALA A 40 -27.12 -2.31 -12.85
CA ALA A 40 -26.67 -1.76 -11.58
C ALA A 40 -26.13 -0.31 -11.68
N ILE A 41 -25.61 0.13 -12.83
CA ILE A 41 -24.99 1.47 -12.99
C ILE A 41 -25.83 2.47 -13.76
N VAL A 42 -26.70 2.02 -14.67
CA VAL A 42 -27.50 2.93 -15.49
C VAL A 42 -28.35 3.94 -14.68
N PRO A 43 -28.81 3.65 -13.43
CA PRO A 43 -29.53 4.65 -12.64
C PRO A 43 -28.67 5.88 -12.30
N PHE A 44 -27.35 5.73 -12.26
CA PHE A 44 -26.41 6.81 -12.00
C PHE A 44 -26.02 7.59 -13.26
N ILE A 45 -26.38 7.15 -14.46
CA ILE A 45 -25.96 7.79 -15.70
C ILE A 45 -26.87 8.99 -15.99
N ILE A 46 -26.25 10.14 -16.22
CA ILE A 46 -26.95 11.39 -16.51
C ILE A 46 -27.22 11.48 -18.00
N ARG A 47 -28.50 11.69 -18.36
CA ARG A 47 -28.97 11.88 -19.74
C ARG A 47 -28.46 10.79 -20.72
N PRO A 48 -28.64 9.49 -20.40
CA PRO A 48 -28.07 8.38 -21.18
C PRO A 48 -28.46 8.38 -22.66
N LYS A 49 -29.66 8.89 -23.00
CA LYS A 49 -30.14 9.02 -24.38
C LYS A 49 -29.22 9.91 -25.25
N GLU A 50 -28.59 10.94 -24.68
CA GLU A 50 -27.69 11.84 -25.41
C GLU A 50 -26.39 11.15 -25.87
N MET A 51 -26.05 10.00 -25.27
CA MET A 51 -24.88 9.22 -25.61
C MET A 51 -25.09 8.23 -26.76
N LEU A 52 -26.33 8.11 -27.26
CA LEU A 52 -26.71 7.11 -28.25
C LEU A 52 -26.75 7.69 -29.66
N LYS A 53 -26.37 6.87 -30.64
CA LYS A 53 -26.61 7.17 -32.05
C LYS A 53 -28.11 7.14 -32.36
N ASP A 54 -28.45 7.70 -33.52
CA ASP A 54 -29.74 7.43 -34.14
C ASP A 54 -29.90 5.93 -34.40
N PRO A 55 -31.14 5.41 -34.31
CA PRO A 55 -31.39 4.00 -34.50
C PRO A 55 -31.02 3.58 -35.93
N ALA A 56 -30.39 2.41 -36.05
CA ALA A 56 -30.15 1.75 -37.33
C ALA A 56 -31.48 1.28 -37.97
N PRO A 57 -31.48 0.86 -39.24
CA PRO A 57 -32.71 0.44 -39.94
C PRO A 57 -33.47 -0.73 -39.28
N ASP A 58 -32.76 -1.55 -38.50
CA ASP A 58 -33.31 -2.65 -37.69
C ASP A 58 -33.87 -2.18 -36.33
N GLY A 59 -33.83 -0.87 -36.04
CA GLY A 59 -34.23 -0.27 -34.77
C GLY A 59 -33.15 -0.27 -33.70
N THR A 60 -32.02 -0.93 -33.93
CA THR A 60 -30.94 -1.07 -32.95
C THR A 60 -30.20 0.24 -32.77
N ARG A 61 -30.00 0.67 -31.52
CA ARG A 61 -29.14 1.82 -31.19
C ARG A 61 -27.75 1.34 -30.79
N GLN A 62 -26.77 2.23 -30.90
CA GLN A 62 -25.41 2.01 -30.41
C GLN A 62 -24.92 3.24 -29.66
N VAL A 63 -23.90 3.08 -28.83
CA VAL A 63 -23.21 4.21 -28.20
C VAL A 63 -22.45 5.01 -29.27
N LYS A 64 -22.47 6.34 -29.18
CA LYS A 64 -21.73 7.22 -30.10
C LYS A 64 -20.22 6.98 -29.97
N SER A 65 -19.50 7.12 -31.08
CA SER A 65 -18.06 6.83 -31.13
C SER A 65 -17.20 7.77 -30.28
N ASP A 66 -17.62 9.02 -30.10
CA ASP A 66 -16.98 10.01 -29.23
C ASP A 66 -17.15 9.69 -27.74
N ARG A 67 -18.12 8.83 -27.38
CA ARG A 67 -18.34 8.31 -26.03
C ARG A 67 -17.67 6.95 -25.79
N LEU A 68 -16.81 6.49 -26.71
CA LEU A 68 -16.08 5.23 -26.60
C LEU A 68 -14.59 5.45 -26.69
N ARG A 69 -13.82 4.78 -25.84
CA ARG A 69 -12.35 4.84 -25.85
C ARG A 69 -11.75 3.46 -25.61
N LYS A 70 -10.65 3.17 -26.31
CA LYS A 70 -9.81 2.00 -26.00
C LYS A 70 -8.69 2.41 -25.05
N VAL A 71 -8.49 1.61 -24.00
CA VAL A 71 -7.38 1.77 -23.06
C VAL A 71 -6.52 0.52 -23.14
N ARG A 72 -5.26 0.70 -23.55
CA ARG A 72 -4.28 -0.37 -23.71
C ARG A 72 -3.31 -0.37 -22.55
N THR A 73 -3.07 -1.54 -21.95
CA THR A 73 -2.09 -1.80 -20.91
C THR A 73 -1.07 -2.83 -21.41
N ASP A 74 -0.07 -3.13 -20.59
CA ASP A 74 0.85 -4.25 -20.77
C ASP A 74 0.11 -5.61 -20.82
N ALA A 75 -0.94 -5.79 -20.01
CA ALA A 75 -1.69 -7.04 -19.91
C ALA A 75 -2.81 -7.21 -20.97
N GLY A 76 -3.15 -6.18 -21.76
CA GLY A 76 -4.21 -6.25 -22.77
C GLY A 76 -4.91 -4.93 -23.04
N GLU A 77 -6.11 -4.97 -23.63
CA GLU A 77 -6.91 -3.77 -23.89
C GLU A 77 -8.35 -3.89 -23.36
N VAL A 78 -8.92 -2.77 -22.96
CA VAL A 78 -10.35 -2.64 -22.60
C VAL A 78 -11.01 -1.55 -23.44
N LEU A 79 -12.29 -1.75 -23.74
CA LEU A 79 -13.22 -0.75 -24.25
C LEU A 79 -13.92 -0.09 -23.07
N VAL A 80 -13.85 1.24 -23.00
CA VAL A 80 -14.55 2.03 -22.00
C VAL A 80 -15.60 2.94 -22.62
N ALA A 81 -16.75 3.07 -21.96
CA ALA A 81 -17.75 4.08 -22.24
C ALA A 81 -17.49 5.32 -21.37
N ILE A 82 -17.47 6.49 -21.99
CA ILE A 82 -17.33 7.80 -21.32
C ILE A 82 -18.73 8.30 -20.99
N VAL A 83 -19.04 8.43 -19.71
CA VAL A 83 -20.39 8.76 -19.23
C VAL A 83 -20.34 9.96 -18.30
N ASP A 84 -21.38 10.80 -18.34
CA ASP A 84 -21.67 11.74 -17.27
C ASP A 84 -22.42 10.95 -16.19
N MET A 85 -21.89 10.91 -14.98
CA MET A 85 -22.39 10.07 -13.90
C MET A 85 -22.74 10.92 -12.67
N HIS A 86 -23.77 10.53 -11.95
CA HIS A 86 -24.08 11.08 -10.64
C HIS A 86 -22.86 10.95 -9.71
N GLY A 87 -22.59 11.99 -8.91
CA GLY A 87 -21.42 12.08 -8.04
C GLY A 87 -21.25 10.97 -7.01
N ILE A 88 -22.30 10.23 -6.72
CA ILE A 88 -22.31 9.07 -5.80
C ILE A 88 -21.97 7.76 -6.54
N GLY A 89 -21.99 7.74 -7.87
CA GLY A 89 -21.77 6.52 -8.64
C GLY A 89 -20.36 5.96 -8.48
N GLY A 90 -20.29 4.62 -8.45
CA GLY A 90 -19.08 3.82 -8.29
C GLY A 90 -18.77 3.47 -6.83
N ALA A 91 -17.73 2.67 -6.61
CA ALA A 91 -17.30 2.26 -5.27
C ALA A 91 -15.78 2.20 -5.17
N VAL A 92 -15.24 2.34 -3.96
CA VAL A 92 -13.81 2.14 -3.71
C VAL A 92 -13.43 0.68 -3.95
N TRP A 93 -12.39 0.45 -4.75
CA TRP A 93 -11.87 -0.88 -5.02
C TRP A 93 -10.85 -1.32 -3.96
N GLU A 94 -11.13 -2.46 -3.34
CA GLU A 94 -10.33 -3.11 -2.30
C GLU A 94 -8.97 -3.63 -2.81
N HIS A 95 -8.87 -3.96 -4.11
CA HIS A 95 -7.66 -4.47 -4.76
C HIS A 95 -6.71 -3.37 -5.28
N ASN A 96 -6.85 -2.14 -4.82
CA ASN A 96 -5.97 -1.06 -5.23
C ASN A 96 -4.53 -1.30 -4.75
N GLU A 97 -3.55 -1.15 -5.64
CA GLU A 97 -2.15 -1.47 -5.32
C GLU A 97 -1.60 -0.63 -4.16
N ARG A 98 -2.08 0.61 -4.00
CA ARG A 98 -1.72 1.49 -2.89
C ARG A 98 -2.30 1.05 -1.55
N ILE A 99 -3.10 0.02 -1.44
CA ILE A 99 -3.55 -0.51 -0.14
C ILE A 99 -3.33 -2.01 -0.04
N SER A 100 -2.58 -2.59 -0.98
CA SER A 100 -2.29 -4.03 -1.01
C SER A 100 -1.68 -4.54 0.30
N ALA A 101 -0.80 -3.75 0.93
CA ALA A 101 -0.16 -4.09 2.20
C ALA A 101 -1.09 -4.06 3.44
N THR A 102 -2.33 -3.57 3.30
CA THR A 102 -3.33 -3.64 4.38
C THR A 102 -3.85 -5.06 4.57
N TRP A 103 -3.85 -5.85 3.50
CA TRP A 103 -4.39 -7.19 3.48
C TRP A 103 -3.32 -8.20 3.84
N ARG A 104 -3.72 -9.29 4.51
CA ARG A 104 -2.89 -10.49 4.55
C ARG A 104 -2.74 -11.00 3.12
N SER A 105 -1.50 -11.27 2.76
CA SER A 105 -1.15 -11.81 1.47
C SER A 105 -1.62 -13.26 1.32
N VAL A 106 -2.25 -13.60 0.19
CA VAL A 106 -2.67 -14.98 -0.10
C VAL A 106 -1.49 -15.91 -0.36
N VAL A 107 -0.29 -15.37 -0.60
CA VAL A 107 0.96 -16.13 -0.77
C VAL A 107 1.75 -16.27 0.52
N ASP A 108 1.23 -15.84 1.68
CA ASP A 108 1.81 -16.18 2.99
C ASP A 108 1.29 -17.55 3.45
N PRO A 109 2.12 -18.62 3.43
CA PRO A 109 1.67 -19.97 3.75
C PRO A 109 1.58 -20.22 5.26
N ALA A 110 2.16 -19.36 6.10
CA ALA A 110 2.00 -19.44 7.55
C ALA A 110 0.59 -18.95 7.89
N GLY A 111 -0.31 -19.84 8.33
CA GLY A 111 -1.75 -19.59 8.53
C GLY A 111 -2.14 -18.29 9.25
N ALA A 112 -3.42 -17.92 9.19
CA ALA A 112 -3.88 -16.61 9.67
C ALA A 112 -3.52 -16.37 11.15
N LYS A 113 -2.73 -15.33 11.43
CA LYS A 113 -2.61 -14.78 12.78
C LYS A 113 -3.91 -14.02 13.11
N ASN A 114 -4.42 -14.20 14.33
CA ASN A 114 -5.68 -13.61 14.79
C ASN A 114 -5.79 -12.12 14.41
N GLY A 115 -6.87 -11.76 13.70
CA GLY A 115 -7.20 -10.37 13.36
C GLY A 115 -6.73 -9.86 11.99
N THR A 116 -5.86 -10.57 11.26
CA THR A 116 -5.45 -10.15 9.89
C THR A 116 -6.40 -10.71 8.82
N ARG A 117 -7.08 -9.81 8.09
CA ARG A 117 -8.03 -10.20 7.03
C ARG A 117 -7.32 -10.48 5.72
N THR A 118 -7.74 -11.54 5.06
CA THR A 118 -7.34 -11.83 3.68
C THR A 118 -8.37 -11.18 2.75
N ILE A 119 -7.91 -10.49 1.72
CA ILE A 119 -8.80 -9.95 0.69
C ILE A 119 -9.41 -11.10 -0.13
N SER A 120 -10.68 -10.99 -0.51
CA SER A 120 -11.33 -11.99 -1.36
C SER A 120 -10.59 -12.15 -2.69
N ARG A 121 -10.42 -13.39 -3.16
CA ARG A 121 -9.84 -13.63 -4.48
C ARG A 121 -10.80 -13.13 -5.55
N VAL A 122 -10.28 -12.33 -6.48
CA VAL A 122 -11.00 -11.89 -7.67
C VAL A 122 -10.72 -12.85 -8.83
N ARG A 123 -11.76 -13.20 -9.57
CA ARG A 123 -11.69 -14.02 -10.78
C ARG A 123 -12.38 -13.31 -11.95
N PRO A 124 -12.07 -13.67 -13.20
CA PRO A 124 -12.91 -13.29 -14.32
C PRO A 124 -14.33 -13.81 -14.12
N TRP A 125 -15.33 -12.98 -14.41
CA TRP A 125 -16.72 -13.39 -14.35
C TRP A 125 -17.05 -14.30 -15.53
N SER A 126 -17.72 -15.42 -15.27
CA SER A 126 -18.15 -16.36 -16.30
C SER A 126 -19.62 -16.76 -16.11
N ARG A 127 -20.23 -17.21 -17.21
CA ARG A 127 -21.58 -17.77 -17.21
C ARG A 127 -21.66 -18.93 -18.19
N LEU A 128 -22.41 -19.96 -17.81
CA LEU A 128 -22.79 -21.03 -18.73
C LEU A 128 -23.77 -20.50 -19.79
N THR A 129 -23.43 -20.70 -21.05
CA THR A 129 -24.31 -20.46 -22.19
C THR A 129 -25.44 -21.50 -22.25
N GLU A 130 -26.47 -21.26 -23.06
CA GLU A 130 -27.56 -22.24 -23.27
C GLU A 130 -27.06 -23.61 -23.78
N GLY A 131 -25.91 -23.64 -24.46
CA GLY A 131 -25.24 -24.87 -24.91
C GLY A 131 -24.35 -25.54 -23.87
N GLY A 132 -24.28 -25.01 -22.64
CA GLY A 132 -23.43 -25.53 -21.56
C GLY A 132 -21.96 -25.12 -21.63
N GLU A 133 -21.56 -24.32 -22.62
CA GLU A 133 -20.19 -23.78 -22.68
C GLU A 133 -20.03 -22.60 -21.73
N GLU A 134 -18.92 -22.55 -20.98
CA GLU A 134 -18.56 -21.42 -20.13
C GLU A 134 -18.08 -20.24 -20.98
N LYS A 135 -18.74 -19.09 -20.80
CA LYS A 135 -18.37 -17.83 -21.47
C LYS A 135 -17.91 -16.81 -20.44
N VAL A 136 -16.67 -16.36 -20.59
CA VAL A 136 -16.07 -15.31 -19.75
C VAL A 136 -16.40 -13.94 -20.34
N LEU A 137 -16.84 -13.00 -19.51
CA LEU A 137 -17.28 -11.66 -19.89
C LEU A 137 -16.41 -10.57 -19.24
N ALA A 138 -16.56 -9.32 -19.69
CA ALA A 138 -15.83 -8.17 -19.18
C ALA A 138 -16.34 -7.71 -17.79
N ALA A 139 -16.30 -8.60 -16.82
CA ALA A 139 -16.56 -8.34 -15.41
C ALA A 139 -15.68 -9.22 -14.52
N LEU A 140 -15.63 -8.85 -13.25
CA LEU A 140 -14.92 -9.57 -12.20
C LEU A 140 -15.93 -10.25 -11.27
N GLU A 141 -15.52 -11.31 -10.59
CA GLU A 141 -16.29 -12.00 -9.57
C GLU A 141 -15.44 -12.20 -8.31
N SER A 142 -16.05 -11.98 -7.16
CA SER A 142 -15.47 -12.25 -5.83
C SER A 142 -16.49 -12.99 -4.97
N ARG A 143 -16.00 -13.89 -4.12
CA ARG A 143 -16.81 -14.56 -3.08
C ARG A 143 -16.50 -14.01 -1.71
N VAL A 144 -17.54 -13.82 -0.91
CA VAL A 144 -17.49 -13.28 0.46
C VAL A 144 -18.45 -14.07 1.33
N ALA A 145 -18.09 -14.28 2.59
CA ALA A 145 -18.89 -15.12 3.49
C ALA A 145 -20.33 -14.62 3.61
N ASN A 146 -20.53 -13.33 3.88
CA ASN A 146 -21.85 -12.70 4.02
C ASN A 146 -21.77 -11.19 3.75
N ARG A 147 -22.91 -10.51 3.86
CA ARG A 147 -23.03 -9.07 3.63
C ARG A 147 -22.17 -8.25 4.59
N GLU A 148 -22.09 -8.64 5.87
CA GLU A 148 -21.28 -7.96 6.88
C GLU A 148 -19.80 -8.00 6.51
N HIS A 149 -19.30 -9.15 6.05
CA HIS A 149 -17.93 -9.27 5.56
C HIS A 149 -17.67 -8.42 4.32
N LEU A 150 -18.62 -8.33 3.38
CA LEU A 150 -18.50 -7.46 2.21
C LEU A 150 -18.34 -5.99 2.62
N ILE A 151 -19.22 -5.51 3.50
CA ILE A 151 -19.17 -4.15 4.05
C ILE A 151 -17.83 -3.92 4.72
N ALA A 152 -17.42 -4.84 5.60
CA ALA A 152 -16.20 -4.71 6.37
C ALA A 152 -14.93 -4.71 5.48
N ASN A 153 -14.94 -5.39 4.33
CA ASN A 153 -13.86 -5.33 3.34
C ASN A 153 -13.81 -3.98 2.62
N ILE A 154 -14.96 -3.47 2.15
CA ILE A 154 -15.02 -2.16 1.48
C ILE A 154 -14.61 -1.04 2.43
N ASP A 155 -15.09 -1.08 3.68
CA ASP A 155 -14.77 -0.07 4.69
C ASP A 155 -13.29 -0.13 5.12
N ALA A 156 -12.71 -1.33 5.24
CA ALA A 156 -11.27 -1.47 5.48
C ALA A 156 -10.44 -0.86 4.33
N ALA A 157 -10.87 -1.01 3.08
CA ALA A 157 -10.23 -0.36 1.93
C ALA A 157 -10.31 1.17 2.03
N VAL A 158 -11.48 1.71 2.40
CA VAL A 158 -11.70 3.14 2.62
C VAL A 158 -10.76 3.68 3.71
N HIS A 159 -10.66 3.00 4.85
CA HIS A 159 -9.76 3.39 5.95
C HIS A 159 -8.28 3.31 5.56
N ALA A 160 -7.89 2.29 4.79
CA ALA A 160 -6.52 2.14 4.31
C ALA A 160 -6.11 3.29 3.36
N LEU A 161 -7.03 3.75 2.51
CA LEU A 161 -6.80 4.91 1.66
C LEU A 161 -6.65 6.19 2.48
N GLN A 162 -7.49 6.37 3.50
CA GLN A 162 -7.43 7.51 4.41
C GLN A 162 -6.11 7.60 5.17
N ALA A 163 -5.62 6.47 5.69
CA ALA A 163 -4.32 6.39 6.37
C ALA A 163 -3.15 6.81 5.46
N ARG A 164 -3.33 6.77 4.14
CA ARG A 164 -2.33 7.13 3.12
C ARG A 164 -2.56 8.51 2.49
N ASP A 165 -3.47 9.33 3.03
CA ASP A 165 -3.71 10.69 2.51
C ASP A 165 -2.61 11.69 2.90
N GLY A 166 -1.90 11.46 4.00
CA GLY A 166 -0.83 12.36 4.49
C GLY A 166 0.36 12.54 3.54
N PHE A 167 0.39 11.83 2.41
CA PHE A 167 1.40 11.98 1.35
C PHE A 167 1.01 12.99 0.27
N ARG A 168 -0.17 13.63 0.35
CA ARG A 168 -0.61 14.68 -0.58
C ARG A 168 -0.22 16.07 -0.06
N SER A 169 0.25 16.94 -0.95
CA SER A 169 0.58 18.34 -0.61
C SER A 169 -0.65 19.26 -0.54
N TYR A 170 -1.86 18.74 -0.76
CA TYR A 170 -3.10 19.50 -0.78
C TYR A 170 -4.28 18.64 -0.31
N ASP A 171 -5.35 19.31 0.16
CA ASP A 171 -6.60 18.64 0.57
C ASP A 171 -7.47 18.35 -0.64
N LEU A 172 -7.53 17.07 -1.04
CA LEU A 172 -8.32 16.62 -2.18
C LEU A 172 -9.83 16.77 -1.93
N ARG A 173 -10.30 16.70 -0.69
CA ARG A 173 -11.74 16.86 -0.39
C ARG A 173 -12.17 18.29 -0.67
N GLU A 174 -11.42 19.26 -0.15
CA GLU A 174 -11.70 20.68 -0.37
C GLU A 174 -11.48 21.06 -1.84
N ASP A 175 -10.47 20.49 -2.51
CA ASP A 175 -10.30 20.66 -3.96
C ASP A 175 -11.52 20.17 -4.76
N LEU A 176 -12.08 19.01 -4.43
CA LEU A 176 -13.29 18.51 -5.08
C LEU A 176 -14.50 19.41 -4.81
N ILE A 177 -14.67 19.91 -3.59
CA ILE A 177 -15.77 20.84 -3.24
C ILE A 177 -15.65 22.15 -4.02
N LEU A 178 -14.43 22.69 -4.13
CA LEU A 178 -14.17 24.00 -4.73
C LEU A 178 -14.07 23.93 -6.25
N ASN A 179 -13.50 22.88 -6.83
CA ASN A 179 -13.17 22.82 -8.25
C ASN A 179 -13.91 21.72 -9.01
N GLY A 180 -14.60 20.82 -8.30
CA GLY A 180 -15.20 19.63 -8.91
C GLY A 180 -14.14 18.58 -9.28
N GLN A 181 -14.59 17.53 -9.98
CA GLN A 181 -13.69 16.49 -10.47
C GLN A 181 -13.19 16.83 -11.88
N VAL A 182 -11.89 17.13 -12.01
CA VAL A 182 -11.24 17.40 -13.31
C VAL A 182 -10.83 16.13 -14.03
N GLU A 183 -10.25 15.17 -13.33
CA GLU A 183 -9.80 13.91 -13.93
C GLU A 183 -10.85 12.80 -13.78
N PRO A 184 -11.23 12.11 -14.88
CA PRO A 184 -12.23 11.07 -14.82
C PRO A 184 -11.75 9.83 -14.06
N CYS A 185 -12.66 9.24 -13.29
CA CYS A 185 -12.46 7.93 -12.67
C CYS A 185 -12.69 6.82 -13.70
N MET A 186 -12.04 5.67 -13.51
CA MET A 186 -12.30 4.46 -14.30
C MET A 186 -12.85 3.38 -13.39
N HIS A 187 -13.95 2.75 -13.82
CA HIS A 187 -14.65 1.74 -13.04
C HIS A 187 -14.74 0.41 -13.80
N VAL A 188 -14.56 -0.69 -13.07
CA VAL A 188 -14.75 -2.07 -13.56
C VAL A 188 -15.96 -2.70 -12.85
N PRO A 189 -16.82 -3.43 -13.55
CA PRO A 189 -17.90 -4.16 -12.89
C PRO A 189 -17.34 -5.39 -12.16
N GLN A 190 -17.73 -5.55 -10.91
CA GLN A 190 -17.41 -6.69 -10.06
C GLN A 190 -18.68 -7.21 -9.39
N GLN A 191 -18.97 -8.50 -9.54
CA GLN A 191 -20.01 -9.19 -8.79
C GLN A 191 -19.43 -9.73 -7.49
N PHE A 192 -20.12 -9.52 -6.39
CA PHE A 192 -19.85 -10.15 -5.11
C PHE A 192 -20.92 -11.20 -4.87
N LEU A 193 -20.54 -12.47 -4.78
CA LEU A 193 -21.41 -13.58 -4.40
C LEU A 193 -21.27 -13.84 -2.90
N LEU A 194 -22.40 -13.93 -2.20
CA LEU A 194 -22.43 -14.31 -0.79
C LEU A 194 -22.43 -15.84 -0.67
N ASP A 195 -21.55 -16.40 0.17
CA ASP A 195 -21.54 -17.84 0.45
C ASP A 195 -22.64 -18.24 1.43
N GLU A 196 -22.92 -17.39 2.42
CA GLU A 196 -24.07 -17.47 3.33
C GLU A 196 -25.21 -16.63 2.74
N GLY A 197 -26.33 -17.31 2.42
CA GLY A 197 -27.51 -16.65 1.87
C GLY A 197 -28.15 -15.66 2.86
N PRO A 198 -28.91 -14.67 2.34
CA PRO A 198 -29.62 -13.70 3.17
C PRO A 198 -30.59 -14.40 4.13
N PRO A 199 -30.77 -13.88 5.36
CA PRO A 199 -31.85 -14.35 6.22
C PRO A 199 -33.19 -14.01 5.57
N GLU A 200 -34.13 -14.95 5.69
CA GLU A 200 -35.51 -14.78 5.24
C GLU A 200 -36.31 -13.97 6.26
N ASP A 201 -37.21 -13.13 5.76
CA ASP A 201 -38.20 -12.43 6.58
C ASP A 201 -39.37 -13.37 6.98
N ILE A 202 -40.34 -12.84 7.71
CA ILE A 202 -41.50 -13.61 8.18
C ILE A 202 -42.35 -14.22 7.04
N ASP A 203 -42.23 -13.66 5.83
CA ASP A 203 -42.95 -14.07 4.63
C ASP A 203 -42.09 -15.01 3.74
N GLY A 204 -40.89 -15.38 4.20
CA GLY A 204 -39.95 -16.24 3.46
C GLY A 204 -39.20 -15.51 2.35
N ASN A 205 -39.25 -14.18 2.29
CA ASN A 205 -38.51 -13.40 1.30
C ASN A 205 -37.11 -13.08 1.83
N PRO A 206 -36.08 -13.11 0.98
CA PRO A 206 -34.73 -12.74 1.39
C PRO A 206 -34.69 -11.24 1.77
N SER A 207 -34.15 -10.94 2.95
CA SER A 207 -34.03 -9.56 3.44
C SER A 207 -33.10 -8.67 2.60
N TYR A 208 -32.22 -9.28 1.80
CA TYR A 208 -31.34 -8.63 0.83
C TYR A 208 -30.90 -9.65 -0.26
N PRO A 209 -30.33 -9.26 -1.42
CA PRO A 209 -29.96 -10.22 -2.46
C PRO A 209 -28.75 -11.08 -2.06
N ASP A 210 -28.63 -12.26 -2.67
CA ASP A 210 -27.49 -13.20 -2.53
C ASP A 210 -26.22 -12.75 -3.27
N SER A 211 -26.33 -11.69 -4.06
CA SER A 211 -25.22 -11.11 -4.81
C SER A 211 -25.38 -9.62 -5.06
N TYR A 212 -24.25 -8.93 -5.17
CA TYR A 212 -24.18 -7.48 -5.39
C TYR A 212 -23.30 -7.14 -6.59
N TRP A 213 -23.71 -6.16 -7.39
CA TRP A 213 -22.88 -5.59 -8.44
C TRP A 213 -22.29 -4.26 -8.00
N GLY A 214 -20.96 -4.19 -7.93
CA GLY A 214 -20.20 -2.98 -7.67
C GLY A 214 -19.47 -2.50 -8.93
N TRP A 215 -19.47 -1.18 -9.15
CA TRP A 215 -18.63 -0.54 -10.17
C TRP A 215 -17.40 0.05 -9.50
N MET A 216 -16.34 -0.75 -9.43
CA MET A 216 -15.18 -0.53 -8.58
C MET A 216 -14.17 0.41 -9.24
N ALA A 217 -13.75 1.46 -8.54
CA ALA A 217 -12.90 2.52 -9.05
C ALA A 217 -11.43 2.10 -9.18
N VAL A 218 -11.08 1.46 -10.30
CA VAL A 218 -9.70 1.07 -10.61
C VAL A 218 -8.79 2.28 -10.85
N ARG A 219 -9.34 3.43 -11.27
CA ARG A 219 -8.66 4.73 -11.25
C ARG A 219 -9.52 5.74 -10.53
N GLY A 220 -8.90 6.56 -9.69
CA GLY A 220 -9.61 7.58 -8.92
C GLY A 220 -10.20 7.10 -7.59
N ASN A 221 -9.66 6.04 -6.97
CA ASN A 221 -10.13 5.51 -5.69
C ASN A 221 -10.30 6.57 -4.59
N ASN A 222 -9.30 7.44 -4.36
CA ASN A 222 -9.44 8.52 -3.38
C ASN A 222 -10.52 9.53 -3.78
N ARG A 223 -10.70 9.81 -5.09
CA ARG A 223 -11.75 10.73 -5.56
C ARG A 223 -13.13 10.14 -5.30
N THR A 224 -13.34 8.86 -5.60
CA THR A 224 -14.59 8.15 -5.27
C THR A 224 -14.84 8.16 -3.77
N ARG A 225 -13.84 7.86 -2.93
CA ARG A 225 -13.97 7.95 -1.47
C ARG A 225 -14.38 9.36 -1.01
N TYR A 226 -13.67 10.41 -1.46
CA TYR A 226 -13.98 11.77 -1.04
C TYR A 226 -15.32 12.27 -1.58
N ARG A 227 -15.74 11.86 -2.78
CA ARG A 227 -17.11 12.10 -3.26
C ARG A 227 -18.11 11.52 -2.27
N HIS A 228 -17.97 10.25 -1.91
CA HIS A 228 -18.84 9.58 -0.93
C HIS A 228 -18.87 10.31 0.42
N GLU A 229 -17.72 10.76 0.93
CA GLU A 229 -17.65 11.59 2.15
C GLU A 229 -18.35 12.95 2.01
N ILE A 230 -18.24 13.62 0.86
CA ILE A 230 -18.94 14.89 0.57
C ILE A 230 -20.46 14.66 0.52
N PHE A 231 -20.89 13.53 -0.02
CA PHE A 231 -22.30 13.11 -0.06
C PHE A 231 -22.78 12.44 1.23
N GLU A 232 -21.95 12.21 2.25
CA GLU A 232 -22.34 11.49 3.48
C GLU A 232 -22.92 10.07 3.26
N VAL A 233 -22.50 9.44 2.16
CA VAL A 233 -22.80 8.03 1.83
C VAL A 233 -21.49 7.25 1.89
N THR A 234 -21.51 5.96 2.24
CA THR A 234 -20.30 5.12 2.21
C THR A 234 -20.21 4.31 0.91
N SER A 235 -19.00 3.92 0.50
CA SER A 235 -18.83 3.01 -0.64
C SER A 235 -19.56 1.68 -0.44
N SER A 236 -19.61 1.18 0.80
CA SER A 236 -20.34 -0.03 1.17
C SER A 236 -21.85 0.14 1.03
N GLU A 237 -22.40 1.32 1.31
CA GLU A 237 -23.82 1.64 1.07
C GLU A 237 -24.15 1.74 -0.42
N VAL A 238 -23.27 2.31 -1.25
CA VAL A 238 -23.49 2.37 -2.70
C VAL A 238 -23.58 0.96 -3.31
N VAL A 239 -22.78 0.01 -2.81
CA VAL A 239 -22.78 -1.39 -3.30
C VAL A 239 -23.92 -2.20 -2.68
N THR A 240 -24.12 -2.11 -1.38
CA THR A 240 -24.99 -3.05 -0.64
C THR A 240 -26.38 -2.49 -0.32
N GLY A 241 -26.64 -1.22 -0.58
CA GLY A 241 -27.88 -0.50 -0.31
C GLY A 241 -27.74 0.62 0.72
N VAL A 242 -28.68 1.57 0.70
CA VAL A 242 -28.67 2.75 1.57
C VAL A 242 -29.75 2.64 2.66
N PRO A 243 -29.46 2.93 3.94
CA PRO A 243 -30.46 2.93 5.00
C PRO A 243 -31.61 3.90 4.73
N PHE A 244 -32.86 3.50 4.98
CA PHE A 244 -34.03 4.36 4.73
C PHE A 244 -33.99 5.69 5.50
N ARG A 245 -33.42 5.70 6.71
CA ARG A 245 -33.21 6.92 7.50
C ARG A 245 -32.33 7.95 6.78
N LYS A 246 -31.31 7.52 6.03
CA LYS A 246 -30.48 8.43 5.20
C LYS A 246 -31.23 9.00 4.01
N LEU A 247 -32.31 8.36 3.59
CA LEU A 247 -33.22 8.81 2.53
C LEU A 247 -34.35 9.71 3.06
N GLY A 248 -34.29 10.15 4.32
CA GLY A 248 -35.32 10.97 4.96
C GLY A 248 -36.59 10.20 5.34
N GLN A 249 -36.54 8.86 5.39
CA GLN A 249 -37.67 8.01 5.73
C GLN A 249 -37.53 7.46 7.14
N ASP A 250 -38.53 7.69 8.00
CA ASP A 250 -38.55 7.20 9.38
C ASP A 250 -39.00 5.74 9.45
N ARG A 251 -38.17 4.85 8.88
CA ARG A 251 -38.33 3.40 8.95
C ARG A 251 -36.99 2.70 9.03
N ASP A 252 -37.00 1.52 9.64
CA ASP A 252 -35.83 0.64 9.67
C ASP A 252 -35.69 -0.15 8.35
N GLY A 253 -34.48 -0.63 8.09
CA GLY A 253 -34.16 -1.42 6.90
C GLY A 253 -33.36 -0.66 5.84
N LEU A 254 -33.31 -1.25 4.65
CA LEU A 254 -32.35 -0.89 3.60
C LEU A 254 -33.03 -0.78 2.24
N ALA A 255 -32.62 0.21 1.45
CA ALA A 255 -32.99 0.34 0.06
C ALA A 255 -31.87 -0.20 -0.84
N VAL A 256 -32.07 -1.38 -1.44
CA VAL A 256 -31.07 -2.04 -2.30
C VAL A 256 -31.18 -1.65 -3.78
N ASN A 257 -32.33 -1.17 -4.23
CA ASN A 257 -32.56 -0.79 -5.64
C ASN A 257 -31.98 0.63 -5.92
N PRO A 258 -30.94 0.77 -6.77
CA PRO A 258 -30.31 2.06 -7.04
C PRO A 258 -31.24 3.09 -7.69
N SER A 259 -32.15 2.67 -8.57
CA SER A 259 -33.13 3.59 -9.15
C SER A 259 -34.06 4.20 -8.10
N TYR A 260 -34.40 3.42 -7.06
CA TYR A 260 -35.26 3.90 -5.99
C TYR A 260 -34.49 4.82 -5.03
N TRP A 261 -33.38 4.34 -4.46
CA TRP A 261 -32.72 5.09 -3.40
C TRP A 261 -32.04 6.35 -3.93
N LEU A 262 -31.50 6.31 -5.15
CA LEU A 262 -30.88 7.49 -5.76
C LEU A 262 -31.92 8.57 -6.06
N ALA A 263 -33.12 8.19 -6.50
CA ALA A 263 -34.21 9.15 -6.71
C ALA A 263 -34.57 9.87 -5.39
N GLN A 264 -34.81 9.10 -4.33
CA GLN A 264 -35.14 9.66 -3.00
C GLN A 264 -34.01 10.53 -2.45
N TYR A 265 -32.76 10.10 -2.63
CA TYR A 265 -31.60 10.83 -2.14
C TYR A 265 -31.36 12.13 -2.91
N SER A 266 -31.49 12.11 -4.25
CA SER A 266 -31.37 13.31 -5.07
C SER A 266 -32.50 14.31 -4.83
N GLU A 267 -33.73 13.86 -4.57
CA GLU A 267 -34.84 14.73 -4.13
C GLU A 267 -34.49 15.44 -2.81
N LEU A 268 -33.99 14.69 -1.82
CA LEU A 268 -33.54 15.22 -0.54
C LEU A 268 -32.43 16.27 -0.71
N LEU A 269 -31.38 15.95 -1.47
CA LEU A 269 -30.27 16.88 -1.72
C LEU A 269 -30.71 18.12 -2.49
N ASN A 270 -31.63 18.00 -3.44
CA ASN A 270 -32.15 19.16 -4.16
C ASN A 270 -32.98 20.08 -3.25
N ALA A 271 -33.79 19.52 -2.35
CA ALA A 271 -34.51 20.30 -1.35
C ALA A 271 -33.54 21.03 -0.41
N GLU A 272 -32.52 20.32 0.11
CA GLU A 272 -31.47 20.92 0.94
C GLU A 272 -30.69 22.03 0.21
N TYR A 273 -30.36 21.81 -1.07
CA TYR A 273 -29.66 22.80 -1.90
C TYR A 273 -30.51 24.06 -2.11
N GLN A 274 -31.80 23.90 -2.39
CA GLN A 274 -32.73 25.02 -2.55
C GLN A 274 -32.86 25.81 -1.25
N THR A 275 -33.10 25.14 -0.12
CA THR A 275 -33.17 25.79 1.20
C THR A 275 -31.87 26.53 1.55
N ALA A 276 -30.71 25.92 1.31
CA ALA A 276 -29.41 26.55 1.55
C ALA A 276 -29.18 27.79 0.66
N THR A 277 -29.63 27.72 -0.60
CA THR A 277 -29.53 28.84 -1.55
C THR A 277 -30.47 29.99 -1.18
N GLU A 278 -31.70 29.68 -0.74
CA GLU A 278 -32.68 30.67 -0.29
C GLU A 278 -32.25 31.39 0.99
N ASN A 279 -31.57 30.69 1.90
CA ASN A 279 -31.10 31.22 3.18
C ASN A 279 -29.69 31.85 3.11
N ASP A 280 -29.01 31.80 1.96
CA ASP A 280 -27.60 32.23 1.80
C ASP A 280 -26.63 31.50 2.76
N GLU A 281 -26.85 30.20 2.98
CA GLU A 281 -26.08 29.34 3.88
C GLU A 281 -25.36 28.20 3.12
N PRO A 282 -24.25 28.49 2.41
CA PRO A 282 -23.60 27.55 1.49
C PRO A 282 -22.77 26.43 2.17
N VAL A 283 -23.07 26.09 3.43
CA VAL A 283 -22.26 25.19 4.26
C VAL A 283 -22.80 23.74 4.26
N GLY A 284 -24.09 23.57 3.93
CA GLY A 284 -24.74 22.26 3.91
C GLY A 284 -24.15 21.28 2.88
N ARG A 285 -24.30 19.97 3.13
CA ARG A 285 -23.75 18.90 2.29
C ARG A 285 -24.15 19.04 0.81
N ALA A 286 -25.40 19.40 0.54
CA ALA A 286 -25.90 19.59 -0.82
C ALA A 286 -25.17 20.73 -1.55
N HIS A 287 -24.90 21.86 -0.88
CA HIS A 287 -24.15 22.95 -1.50
C HIS A 287 -22.68 22.55 -1.76
N ARG A 288 -22.05 21.85 -0.81
CA ARG A 288 -20.68 21.33 -0.95
C ARG A 288 -20.55 20.27 -2.05
N ALA A 289 -21.58 19.46 -2.24
CA ALA A 289 -21.60 18.39 -3.23
C ALA A 289 -21.94 18.89 -4.65
N ALA A 290 -22.46 20.10 -4.83
CA ALA A 290 -22.97 20.59 -6.10
C ALA A 290 -21.94 20.55 -7.24
N ARG A 291 -20.66 20.85 -6.97
CA ARG A 291 -19.58 20.81 -7.98
C ARG A 291 -19.13 19.39 -8.36
N VAL A 292 -19.54 18.39 -7.58
CA VAL A 292 -19.31 16.97 -7.87
C VAL A 292 -20.62 16.21 -8.08
N ALA A 293 -21.75 16.90 -8.23
CA ALA A 293 -23.06 16.29 -8.48
C ALA A 293 -23.08 15.49 -9.78
N ILE A 294 -22.34 15.95 -10.78
CA ILE A 294 -22.12 15.27 -12.05
C ILE A 294 -20.61 15.18 -12.27
N VAL A 295 -20.12 13.99 -12.59
CA VAL A 295 -18.70 13.74 -12.88
C VAL A 295 -18.55 12.92 -14.15
N GLU A 296 -17.51 13.19 -14.94
CA GLU A 296 -17.14 12.30 -16.03
C GLU A 296 -16.53 11.00 -15.47
N SER A 297 -16.95 9.86 -16.00
CA SER A 297 -16.44 8.55 -15.62
C SER A 297 -16.31 7.60 -16.81
N HIS A 298 -15.31 6.72 -16.73
CA HIS A 298 -15.05 5.68 -17.70
C HIS A 298 -15.53 4.33 -17.17
N LEU A 299 -16.52 3.72 -17.82
CA LEU A 299 -17.03 2.39 -17.48
C LEU A 299 -16.41 1.35 -18.39
N VAL A 300 -15.74 0.33 -17.85
CA VAL A 300 -15.26 -0.81 -18.64
C VAL A 300 -16.46 -1.63 -19.11
N ILE A 301 -16.70 -1.64 -20.42
CA ILE A 301 -17.84 -2.32 -21.05
C ILE A 301 -17.42 -3.47 -21.97
N GLY A 302 -16.12 -3.62 -22.24
CA GLY A 302 -15.65 -4.77 -23.01
C GLY A 302 -14.15 -4.98 -23.02
N THR A 303 -13.73 -6.17 -23.40
CA THR A 303 -12.33 -6.53 -23.68
C THR A 303 -12.26 -7.76 -24.57
N PRO A 304 -11.29 -7.86 -25.51
CA PRO A 304 -11.07 -9.08 -26.28
C PRO A 304 -10.53 -10.24 -25.43
N THR A 305 -9.99 -9.97 -24.24
CA THR A 305 -9.37 -10.97 -23.36
C THR A 305 -9.96 -10.89 -21.95
N PRO A 306 -11.25 -11.22 -21.75
CA PRO A 306 -11.93 -11.07 -20.46
C PRO A 306 -11.31 -11.90 -19.34
N GLN A 307 -10.65 -13.01 -19.67
CA GLN A 307 -9.88 -13.83 -18.73
C GLN A 307 -8.74 -13.05 -18.04
N ARG A 308 -8.25 -11.97 -18.67
CA ARG A 308 -7.15 -11.13 -18.18
C ARG A 308 -7.64 -9.81 -17.59
N LEU A 309 -8.95 -9.60 -17.46
CA LEU A 309 -9.53 -8.30 -17.10
C LEU A 309 -8.93 -7.73 -15.81
N PHE A 310 -8.79 -8.54 -14.75
CA PHE A 310 -8.21 -8.11 -13.48
C PHE A 310 -6.81 -7.51 -13.65
N ARG A 311 -5.94 -8.20 -14.39
CA ARG A 311 -4.57 -7.71 -14.68
C ARG A 311 -4.58 -6.46 -15.56
N ILE A 312 -5.48 -6.39 -16.55
CA ILE A 312 -5.61 -5.21 -17.42
C ILE A 312 -5.97 -3.98 -16.58
N VAL A 313 -7.00 -4.07 -15.74
CA VAL A 313 -7.43 -2.92 -14.92
C VAL A 313 -6.43 -2.57 -13.81
N GLN A 314 -5.75 -3.57 -13.24
CA GLN A 314 -4.68 -3.34 -12.27
C GLN A 314 -3.46 -2.66 -12.92
N GLY A 315 -3.01 -3.10 -14.10
CA GLY A 315 -1.94 -2.44 -14.86
C GLY A 315 -2.32 -1.03 -15.31
N SER A 316 -3.62 -0.78 -15.52
CA SER A 316 -4.17 0.56 -15.74
C SER A 316 -4.00 1.45 -14.50
N ASN A 317 -4.35 0.95 -13.31
CA ASN A 317 -4.12 1.66 -12.03
C ASN A 317 -2.64 1.96 -11.80
N ARG A 318 -1.77 0.96 -12.05
CA ARG A 318 -0.33 1.03 -11.81
C ARG A 318 0.34 2.17 -12.57
N ARG A 319 0.03 2.35 -13.85
CA ARG A 319 0.67 3.39 -14.68
C ARG A 319 0.43 4.81 -14.17
N ASP A 320 -0.74 5.08 -13.60
CA ASP A 320 -1.06 6.38 -12.98
C ASP A 320 -0.25 6.62 -11.69
N HIS A 321 0.31 5.56 -11.09
CA HIS A 321 1.04 5.61 -9.82
C HIS A 321 2.54 5.36 -9.93
N VAL A 322 3.03 4.75 -11.02
CA VAL A 322 4.48 4.66 -11.32
C VAL A 322 5.03 6.00 -11.80
N HIS A 323 4.18 6.87 -12.36
CA HIS A 323 4.52 8.22 -12.80
C HIS A 323 3.60 9.34 -12.25
N PRO A 324 3.58 9.63 -10.94
CA PRO A 324 2.93 10.86 -10.46
C PRO A 324 3.72 11.63 -9.38
N PRO A 325 3.21 12.79 -8.93
CA PRO A 325 3.67 13.49 -7.72
C PRO A 325 3.40 12.73 -6.39
N LEU A 326 2.65 11.61 -6.40
CA LEU A 326 2.36 10.82 -5.20
C LEU A 326 3.24 9.59 -5.12
N GLU A 327 4.22 9.62 -4.22
CA GLU A 327 5.21 8.56 -4.11
C GLU A 327 4.58 7.27 -3.55
N PHE A 328 4.65 6.18 -4.31
CA PHE A 328 4.55 4.85 -3.73
C PHE A 328 5.61 4.67 -2.65
N ALA A 329 5.22 4.03 -1.53
CA ALA A 329 6.17 3.47 -0.60
C ALA A 329 7.17 2.55 -1.36
N PRO A 330 8.44 2.46 -0.92
CA PRO A 330 9.46 1.72 -1.67
C PRO A 330 9.07 0.27 -2.01
N ASN A 331 8.39 -0.42 -1.10
CA ASN A 331 7.87 -1.78 -1.32
C ASN A 331 6.79 -1.84 -2.41
N ASP A 332 5.75 -1.01 -2.29
CA ASP A 332 4.64 -1.00 -3.24
C ASP A 332 5.12 -0.66 -4.66
N ARG A 333 6.06 0.29 -4.78
CA ARG A 333 6.71 0.63 -6.05
C ARG A 333 7.44 -0.57 -6.66
N SER A 334 8.21 -1.28 -5.83
CA SER A 334 9.03 -2.40 -6.28
C SER A 334 8.18 -3.61 -6.66
N ARG A 335 7.10 -3.89 -5.91
CA ARG A 335 6.08 -4.89 -6.27
C ARG A 335 5.41 -4.56 -7.59
N ALA A 336 4.97 -3.31 -7.76
CA ALA A 336 4.37 -2.85 -9.00
C ALA A 336 5.29 -3.09 -10.21
N LEU A 337 6.59 -2.75 -10.11
CA LEU A 337 7.57 -3.03 -11.17
C LEU A 337 7.70 -4.53 -11.47
N GLY A 338 7.78 -5.38 -10.44
CA GLY A 338 7.84 -6.83 -10.62
C GLY A 338 6.57 -7.40 -11.27
N ARG A 339 5.39 -6.92 -10.86
CA ARG A 339 4.10 -7.28 -11.47
C ARG A 339 4.00 -6.84 -12.94
N SER A 340 4.60 -5.70 -13.31
CA SER A 340 4.67 -5.28 -14.72
C SER A 340 5.53 -6.21 -15.56
N VAL A 341 6.65 -6.71 -15.03
CA VAL A 341 7.48 -7.71 -15.73
C VAL A 341 6.68 -8.99 -15.97
N LEU A 342 6.06 -9.53 -14.92
CA LEU A 342 5.28 -10.76 -15.02
C LEU A 342 4.06 -10.58 -15.93
N GLY A 343 3.43 -9.40 -15.93
CA GLY A 343 2.36 -9.03 -16.86
C GLY A 343 2.82 -8.95 -18.33
N ALA A 344 4.03 -8.44 -18.59
CA ALA A 344 4.61 -8.46 -19.92
C ALA A 344 4.92 -9.88 -20.40
N TYR A 345 5.33 -10.78 -19.50
CA TYR A 345 5.57 -12.18 -19.83
C TYR A 345 4.30 -12.94 -20.21
N THR A 346 3.21 -12.76 -19.47
CA THR A 346 1.92 -13.38 -19.81
C THR A 346 1.32 -12.82 -21.10
N ALA A 347 1.46 -11.51 -21.32
CA ALA A 347 1.06 -10.87 -22.58
C ALA A 347 1.87 -11.38 -23.78
N GLY A 348 3.18 -11.62 -23.58
CA GLY A 348 4.06 -12.24 -24.57
C GLY A 348 3.90 -13.76 -24.73
N GLY A 349 3.09 -14.41 -23.89
CA GLY A 349 2.87 -15.86 -23.94
C GLY A 349 4.06 -16.70 -23.46
N VAL A 350 5.05 -16.10 -22.78
CA VAL A 350 6.24 -16.82 -22.28
C VAL A 350 6.08 -17.31 -20.84
N LEU A 351 5.07 -16.82 -20.13
CA LEU A 351 4.70 -17.25 -18.78
C LEU A 351 3.22 -17.57 -18.76
N ASP A 352 2.88 -18.70 -18.15
CA ASP A 352 1.50 -19.11 -17.93
C ASP A 352 0.77 -18.16 -16.97
N ASP A 353 -0.53 -17.96 -17.20
CA ASP A 353 -1.35 -17.04 -16.43
C ASP A 353 -1.51 -17.52 -14.97
N GLU A 354 -1.65 -18.82 -14.69
CA GLU A 354 -1.81 -19.34 -13.33
C GLU A 354 -0.50 -19.20 -12.54
N ILE A 355 0.64 -19.51 -13.16
CA ILE A 355 1.96 -19.30 -12.56
C ILE A 355 2.15 -17.82 -12.23
N ALA A 356 1.81 -16.92 -13.16
CA ALA A 356 1.93 -15.49 -12.93
C ALA A 356 1.07 -14.99 -11.76
N ASP A 357 -0.13 -15.53 -11.55
CA ASP A 357 -0.96 -15.18 -10.40
C ASP A 357 -0.31 -15.54 -9.07
N VAL A 358 0.31 -16.72 -8.97
CA VAL A 358 1.06 -17.09 -7.77
C VAL A 358 2.25 -16.16 -7.55
N LEU A 359 3.04 -15.91 -8.60
CA LEU A 359 4.23 -15.08 -8.49
C LEU A 359 3.89 -13.62 -8.17
N THR A 360 2.77 -13.09 -8.65
CA THR A 360 2.32 -11.72 -8.39
C THR A 360 1.59 -11.55 -7.05
N GLY A 361 1.30 -12.64 -6.33
CA GLY A 361 0.61 -12.61 -5.04
C GLY A 361 -0.91 -12.62 -5.13
N LEU A 362 -1.48 -13.13 -6.23
CA LEU A 362 -2.93 -13.21 -6.51
C LEU A 362 -3.52 -14.61 -6.29
N ALA A 363 -2.67 -15.64 -6.21
CA ALA A 363 -3.06 -17.01 -5.92
C ALA A 363 -2.10 -17.63 -4.88
N PRO A 364 -2.55 -18.60 -4.07
CA PRO A 364 -1.70 -19.29 -3.10
C PRO A 364 -0.48 -19.97 -3.73
N ILE A 365 0.60 -20.14 -2.95
CA ILE A 365 1.82 -20.80 -3.45
C ILE A 365 1.55 -22.24 -3.93
N THR A 366 0.61 -22.91 -3.27
CA THR A 366 0.19 -24.30 -3.57
C THR A 366 -0.42 -24.47 -4.97
N ASP A 367 -0.81 -23.39 -5.65
CA ASP A 367 -1.35 -23.45 -7.01
C ASP A 367 -0.23 -23.59 -8.06
N LEU A 368 1.06 -23.56 -7.68
CA LEU A 368 2.17 -23.83 -8.60
C LEU A 368 2.27 -25.33 -8.95
N PRO A 369 2.54 -25.69 -10.22
CA PRO A 369 2.54 -27.08 -10.67
C PRO A 369 3.65 -27.95 -10.06
N ASP A 370 4.77 -27.33 -9.67
CA ASP A 370 5.97 -28.03 -9.19
C ASP A 370 6.06 -28.10 -7.66
N VAL A 371 4.98 -27.74 -6.94
CA VAL A 371 4.96 -27.75 -5.47
C VAL A 371 4.62 -29.15 -4.95
N PRO A 372 5.47 -29.76 -4.11
CA PRO A 372 5.15 -31.04 -3.48
C PRO A 372 3.92 -30.94 -2.57
N GLU A 373 3.10 -31.99 -2.56
CA GLU A 373 1.98 -32.10 -1.63
C GLU A 373 2.48 -32.08 -0.18
N GLY A 374 1.85 -31.26 0.67
CA GLY A 374 2.25 -31.10 2.07
C GLY A 374 3.61 -30.40 2.27
N ALA A 375 4.13 -29.69 1.26
CA ALA A 375 5.35 -28.88 1.41
C ALA A 375 5.26 -27.94 2.62
N SER A 376 6.38 -27.84 3.36
CA SER A 376 6.47 -26.98 4.54
C SER A 376 6.43 -25.50 4.17
N VAL A 377 6.16 -24.63 5.15
CA VAL A 377 6.08 -23.16 4.98
C VAL A 377 7.39 -22.61 4.40
N SER A 378 8.53 -23.07 4.90
CA SER A 378 9.88 -22.72 4.45
C SER A 378 10.11 -23.14 2.99
N ALA A 379 9.70 -24.37 2.62
CA ALA A 379 9.81 -24.88 1.26
C ALA A 379 8.92 -24.09 0.27
N LEU A 380 7.68 -23.79 0.64
CA LEU A 380 6.76 -22.99 -0.18
C LEU A 380 7.33 -21.58 -0.44
N ARG A 381 7.83 -20.91 0.60
CA ARG A 381 8.47 -19.60 0.49
C ARG A 381 9.70 -19.65 -0.41
N ASP A 382 10.51 -20.69 -0.29
CA ASP A 382 11.70 -20.89 -1.12
C ASP A 382 11.34 -21.03 -2.60
N ILE A 383 10.42 -21.95 -2.92
CA ILE A 383 9.97 -22.23 -4.29
C ILE A 383 9.51 -20.93 -4.96
N ARG A 384 8.64 -20.16 -4.30
CA ARG A 384 8.15 -18.89 -4.86
C ARG A 384 9.26 -17.85 -5.01
N SER A 385 10.09 -17.66 -3.99
CA SER A 385 11.16 -16.64 -4.04
C SER A 385 12.18 -16.95 -5.13
N MET A 386 12.59 -18.21 -5.24
CA MET A 386 13.56 -18.65 -6.24
C MET A 386 12.99 -18.63 -7.65
N ARG A 387 11.69 -18.95 -7.81
CA ARG A 387 11.01 -18.77 -9.10
C ARG A 387 10.97 -17.29 -9.49
N LEU A 388 10.61 -16.39 -8.59
CA LEU A 388 10.67 -14.94 -8.85
C LEU A 388 12.08 -14.48 -9.26
N LEU A 389 13.13 -15.01 -8.62
CA LEU A 389 14.52 -14.67 -8.93
C LEU A 389 14.87 -15.00 -10.39
N ILE A 390 14.62 -16.23 -10.84
CA ILE A 390 14.96 -16.64 -12.22
C ILE A 390 14.11 -15.93 -13.27
N GLU A 391 12.87 -15.58 -12.94
CA GLU A 391 11.98 -14.82 -13.83
C GLU A 391 12.47 -13.37 -14.02
N LEU A 392 13.02 -12.74 -12.98
CA LEU A 392 13.56 -11.37 -13.01
C LEU A 392 15.01 -11.30 -13.49
N PHE A 393 15.74 -12.42 -13.46
CA PHE A 393 17.13 -12.53 -13.90
C PHE A 393 17.33 -13.65 -14.95
N PRO A 394 16.64 -13.57 -16.11
CA PRO A 394 16.74 -14.59 -17.15
C PRO A 394 18.14 -14.69 -17.74
N THR A 395 18.55 -15.92 -18.10
CA THR A 395 19.87 -16.22 -18.68
C THR A 395 19.99 -15.71 -20.10
N LYS A 396 21.21 -15.71 -20.66
CA LYS A 396 21.47 -15.26 -22.05
C LYS A 396 20.68 -16.08 -23.09
N ALA A 397 20.37 -17.33 -22.80
CA ALA A 397 19.58 -18.20 -23.67
C ALA A 397 18.10 -17.74 -23.78
N GLN A 398 17.59 -17.07 -22.75
CA GLN A 398 16.20 -16.62 -22.65
C GLN A 398 16.02 -15.21 -23.25
N SER A 399 16.37 -15.07 -24.54
CA SER A 399 16.41 -13.77 -25.23
C SER A 399 15.06 -13.05 -25.26
N GLU A 400 13.95 -13.76 -25.46
CA GLU A 400 12.59 -13.21 -25.49
C GLU A 400 12.20 -12.59 -24.13
N ARG A 401 12.42 -13.32 -23.03
CA ARG A 401 12.22 -12.82 -21.66
C ARG A 401 13.06 -11.56 -21.37
N ARG A 402 14.31 -11.54 -21.82
CA ARG A 402 15.18 -10.36 -21.68
C ARG A 402 14.65 -9.13 -22.41
N GLN A 403 14.06 -9.29 -23.59
CA GLN A 403 13.46 -8.19 -24.35
C GLN A 403 12.20 -7.68 -23.65
N LEU A 404 11.36 -8.57 -23.14
CA LEU A 404 10.13 -8.22 -22.43
C LEU A 404 10.42 -7.44 -21.13
N ILE A 405 11.41 -7.86 -20.31
CA ILE A 405 11.81 -7.06 -19.14
C ILE A 405 12.32 -5.67 -19.55
N GLN A 406 13.17 -5.60 -20.59
CA GLN A 406 13.70 -4.32 -21.06
C GLN A 406 12.58 -3.36 -21.43
N SER A 407 11.57 -3.86 -22.14
CA SER A 407 10.38 -3.07 -22.48
C SER A 407 9.55 -2.68 -21.26
N ALA A 408 9.33 -3.60 -20.31
CA ALA A 408 8.49 -3.37 -19.14
C ALA A 408 9.11 -2.39 -18.14
N LEU A 409 10.44 -2.43 -17.96
CA LEU A 409 11.17 -1.61 -16.99
C LEU A 409 11.88 -0.39 -17.62
N GLY A 410 11.82 -0.25 -18.95
CA GLY A 410 12.52 0.80 -19.69
C GLY A 410 14.04 0.71 -19.55
N GLU A 411 14.57 -0.51 -19.49
CA GLU A 411 16.01 -0.73 -19.30
C GLU A 411 16.80 -0.57 -20.60
N PRO A 412 18.06 -0.11 -20.52
CA PRO A 412 18.94 -0.12 -21.67
C PRO A 412 19.33 -1.57 -22.05
N PRO A 413 19.89 -1.78 -23.26
CA PRO A 413 20.46 -3.06 -23.64
C PRO A 413 21.51 -3.56 -22.61
N PRO A 414 21.70 -4.89 -22.44
CA PRO A 414 22.51 -5.45 -21.35
C PRO A 414 23.92 -4.86 -21.23
N TYR A 415 24.60 -4.61 -22.35
CA TYR A 415 25.95 -4.03 -22.37
C TYR A 415 26.03 -2.58 -21.84
N LYS A 416 24.89 -1.87 -21.72
CA LYS A 416 24.77 -0.52 -21.15
C LYS A 416 24.09 -0.49 -19.78
N MET A 417 23.68 -1.65 -19.25
CA MET A 417 22.95 -1.73 -17.99
C MET A 417 23.81 -1.23 -16.82
N GLN A 418 23.23 -0.37 -16.00
CA GLN A 418 23.86 0.19 -14.80
C GLN A 418 23.47 -0.60 -13.56
N LEU A 419 24.21 -0.41 -12.47
CA LEU A 419 23.88 -1.06 -11.18
C LEU A 419 22.50 -0.65 -10.68
N SER A 420 22.05 0.58 -10.98
CA SER A 420 20.71 1.05 -10.65
C SER A 420 19.60 0.21 -11.30
N ASP A 421 19.83 -0.31 -12.51
CA ASP A 421 18.85 -1.11 -13.24
C ASP A 421 18.78 -2.50 -12.62
N VAL A 422 19.93 -3.09 -12.30
CA VAL A 422 20.04 -4.34 -11.53
C VAL A 422 19.33 -4.21 -10.19
N ASN A 423 19.57 -3.13 -9.45
CA ASN A 423 18.94 -2.90 -8.14
C ASN A 423 17.42 -2.73 -8.26
N ARG A 424 16.86 -2.23 -9.39
CA ARG A 424 15.41 -2.22 -9.59
C ARG A 424 14.84 -3.64 -9.65
N ARG A 425 15.48 -4.55 -10.42
CA ARG A 425 15.08 -5.96 -10.50
C ARG A 425 15.21 -6.67 -9.15
N VAL A 426 16.33 -6.44 -8.44
CA VAL A 426 16.55 -6.98 -7.09
C VAL A 426 15.47 -6.51 -6.11
N ARG A 427 15.16 -5.22 -6.10
CA ARG A 427 14.11 -4.66 -5.24
C ARG A 427 12.75 -5.25 -5.58
N ALA A 428 12.44 -5.44 -6.86
CA ALA A 428 11.21 -6.09 -7.28
C ALA A 428 11.13 -7.54 -6.77
N TRP A 429 12.21 -8.30 -6.91
CA TRP A 429 12.32 -9.66 -6.38
C TRP A 429 12.12 -9.69 -4.86
N SER A 430 12.83 -8.82 -4.13
CA SER A 430 12.73 -8.71 -2.68
C SER A 430 11.34 -8.31 -2.22
N ALA A 431 10.71 -7.33 -2.88
CA ALA A 431 9.41 -6.82 -2.47
C ALA A 431 8.27 -7.81 -2.76
N LEU A 432 8.36 -8.57 -3.86
CA LEU A 432 7.42 -9.67 -4.14
C LEU A 432 7.66 -10.85 -3.20
N THR A 433 8.91 -11.19 -2.89
CA THR A 433 9.25 -12.25 -1.92
C THR A 433 8.69 -11.91 -0.54
N SER A 434 8.73 -10.66 -0.12
CA SER A 434 8.21 -10.25 1.20
C SER A 434 6.70 -10.40 1.36
N GLU A 435 5.94 -10.56 0.27
CA GLU A 435 4.52 -10.91 0.35
C GLU A 435 4.28 -12.34 0.84
N SER A 436 5.29 -13.22 0.82
CA SER A 436 5.17 -14.56 1.39
C SER A 436 5.37 -14.60 2.91
N TYR A 437 5.51 -13.46 3.57
CA TYR A 437 5.79 -13.34 5.00
C TYR A 437 4.80 -12.38 5.67
N PRO A 438 4.58 -12.49 7.00
CA PRO A 438 3.60 -11.66 7.71
C PRO A 438 3.91 -10.16 7.65
N ASN A 439 5.19 -9.79 7.68
CA ASN A 439 5.63 -8.40 7.70
C ASN A 439 6.59 -8.14 6.53
N PRO A 440 6.34 -7.10 5.71
CA PRO A 440 7.24 -6.75 4.62
C PRO A 440 8.49 -6.02 5.13
N TRP A 441 9.66 -6.45 4.69
CA TRP A 441 10.94 -5.77 4.95
C TRP A 441 11.28 -4.71 3.89
N ASN A 442 12.32 -3.91 4.12
CA ASN A 442 12.81 -2.94 3.14
C ASN A 442 13.37 -3.64 1.88
N PRO A 443 12.88 -3.32 0.66
CA PRO A 443 13.20 -4.07 -0.55
C PRO A 443 14.67 -3.96 -0.98
N ARG A 444 15.44 -3.08 -0.35
CA ARG A 444 16.89 -2.97 -0.56
C ARG A 444 17.67 -4.12 0.05
N VAL A 445 17.03 -5.01 0.82
CA VAL A 445 17.73 -6.04 1.57
C VAL A 445 18.60 -6.93 0.66
N ALA A 446 18.16 -7.19 -0.55
CA ALA A 446 18.86 -8.07 -1.47
C ALA A 446 19.86 -7.35 -2.41
N GLU A 447 20.18 -6.05 -2.20
CA GLU A 447 21.14 -5.27 -3.02
C GLU A 447 22.61 -5.69 -2.84
N VAL A 448 22.86 -7.00 -2.86
CA VAL A 448 24.18 -7.64 -2.88
C VAL A 448 24.59 -8.06 -4.30
N PHE A 449 23.69 -7.95 -5.27
CA PHE A 449 23.90 -8.38 -6.66
C PHE A 449 24.88 -7.45 -7.39
N LYS A 450 25.67 -8.06 -8.28
CA LYS A 450 26.62 -7.34 -9.14
C LYS A 450 25.99 -7.12 -10.51
N ARG A 451 26.56 -6.20 -11.29
CA ARG A 451 26.16 -5.96 -12.69
C ARG A 451 26.18 -7.24 -13.54
N THR A 452 27.14 -8.13 -13.28
CA THR A 452 27.27 -9.42 -13.95
C THR A 452 26.02 -10.29 -13.78
N SER A 453 25.37 -10.25 -12.61
CA SER A 453 24.16 -11.03 -12.33
C SER A 453 23.01 -10.74 -13.32
N ALA A 454 22.83 -9.49 -13.73
CA ALA A 454 21.81 -9.16 -14.73
C ALA A 454 22.24 -9.48 -16.18
N ASN A 455 23.54 -9.41 -16.47
CA ASN A 455 24.07 -9.70 -17.79
C ASN A 455 24.12 -11.19 -18.11
N ASP A 456 24.52 -12.00 -17.13
CA ASP A 456 24.65 -13.45 -17.27
C ASP A 456 23.31 -14.14 -16.98
N GLY A 457 22.52 -13.56 -16.08
CA GLY A 457 21.32 -14.16 -15.51
C GLY A 457 21.66 -14.99 -14.27
N VAL A 458 20.63 -15.54 -13.64
CA VAL A 458 20.76 -16.45 -12.50
C VAL A 458 20.36 -17.84 -12.95
N GLU A 459 21.25 -18.82 -12.75
CA GLU A 459 20.97 -20.25 -12.86
C GLU A 459 21.02 -20.83 -11.43
N LEU A 460 19.96 -21.53 -11.05
CA LEU A 460 19.88 -22.25 -9.79
C LEU A 460 20.21 -23.72 -10.03
N THR A 461 20.72 -24.42 -9.01
CA THR A 461 21.05 -25.85 -9.13
C THR A 461 19.82 -26.75 -9.30
N GLY A 462 18.62 -26.21 -9.07
CA GLY A 462 17.35 -26.96 -9.14
C GLY A 462 17.13 -27.90 -7.94
N ARG A 463 18.02 -27.87 -6.95
CA ARG A 463 17.93 -28.71 -5.75
C ARG A 463 16.81 -28.20 -4.83
N PRO A 464 16.00 -29.11 -4.24
CA PRO A 464 15.07 -28.76 -3.18
C PRO A 464 15.77 -28.10 -1.98
N LEU A 465 15.03 -27.26 -1.24
CA LEU A 465 15.58 -26.57 -0.07
C LEU A 465 16.17 -27.54 0.98
N ALA A 466 15.49 -28.66 1.23
CA ALA A 466 15.94 -29.68 2.17
C ALA A 466 17.32 -30.23 1.79
N ASP A 467 17.56 -30.50 0.51
CA ASP A 467 18.84 -31.02 0.01
C ASP A 467 19.95 -29.97 0.10
N LEU A 468 19.65 -28.72 -0.22
CA LEU A 468 20.58 -27.61 -0.05
C LEU A 468 21.01 -27.47 1.41
N LEU A 469 20.05 -27.45 2.34
CA LEU A 469 20.34 -27.36 3.78
C LEU A 469 21.09 -28.58 4.32
N ALA A 470 20.82 -29.78 3.80
CA ALA A 470 21.49 -31.01 4.22
C ALA A 470 22.94 -31.10 3.75
N THR A 471 23.24 -30.62 2.54
CA THR A 471 24.56 -30.79 1.88
C THR A 471 25.49 -29.59 2.01
N ALA A 472 24.98 -28.42 2.40
CA ALA A 472 25.75 -27.18 2.45
C ALA A 472 27.02 -27.21 3.32
N GLU A 473 27.19 -28.14 4.26
CA GLU A 473 28.44 -28.25 5.02
C GLU A 473 29.62 -28.74 4.17
N SER A 474 29.35 -29.64 3.23
CA SER A 474 30.37 -30.30 2.38
C SER A 474 30.33 -29.85 0.91
N ASP A 475 29.27 -29.16 0.49
CA ASP A 475 29.08 -28.68 -0.88
C ASP A 475 29.13 -27.14 -0.94
N ASP A 476 30.19 -26.62 -1.55
CA ASP A 476 30.42 -25.17 -1.72
C ASP A 476 29.35 -24.49 -2.57
N GLU A 477 28.83 -25.18 -3.59
CA GLU A 477 27.80 -24.64 -4.46
C GLU A 477 26.47 -24.53 -3.71
N ALA A 478 26.11 -25.54 -2.91
CA ALA A 478 24.91 -25.51 -2.08
C ALA A 478 24.98 -24.38 -1.03
N PHE A 479 26.15 -24.23 -0.40
CA PHE A 479 26.39 -23.19 0.60
C PHE A 479 26.29 -21.78 0.01
N GLU A 480 26.93 -21.54 -1.14
CA GLU A 480 26.88 -20.24 -1.79
C GLU A 480 25.49 -19.92 -2.35
N GLU A 481 24.74 -20.90 -2.86
CA GLU A 481 23.36 -20.67 -3.33
C GLU A 481 22.43 -20.25 -2.16
N LEU A 482 22.58 -20.88 -0.99
CA LEU A 482 21.86 -20.49 0.24
C LEU A 482 22.21 -19.06 0.68
N LEU A 483 23.50 -18.74 0.77
CA LEU A 483 23.94 -17.43 1.24
C LEU A 483 23.65 -16.29 0.26
N ALA A 484 23.77 -16.54 -1.04
CA ALA A 484 23.58 -15.50 -2.06
C ALA A 484 22.10 -15.12 -2.22
N TYR A 485 21.20 -16.11 -2.18
CA TYR A 485 19.81 -15.90 -2.61
C TYR A 485 18.77 -16.01 -1.49
N ARG A 486 19.01 -16.81 -0.44
CA ARG A 486 18.02 -17.05 0.63
C ARG A 486 18.32 -16.25 1.90
N ALA A 487 19.57 -16.27 2.34
CA ALA A 487 19.99 -15.63 3.59
C ALA A 487 19.58 -14.14 3.72
N PRO A 488 19.70 -13.27 2.69
CA PRO A 488 19.31 -11.87 2.82
C PRO A 488 17.83 -11.69 3.22
N HIS A 489 16.93 -12.43 2.58
CA HIS A 489 15.50 -12.34 2.88
C HIS A 489 15.17 -12.97 4.23
N TRP A 490 15.73 -14.14 4.52
CA TRP A 490 15.45 -14.87 5.74
C TRP A 490 15.91 -14.11 6.99
N LEU A 491 17.10 -13.53 6.95
CA LEU A 491 17.59 -12.71 8.06
C LEU A 491 16.75 -11.44 8.28
N ALA A 492 16.21 -10.83 7.22
CA ALA A 492 15.36 -9.66 7.36
C ALA A 492 13.93 -10.00 7.79
N ALA A 493 13.39 -11.15 7.36
CA ALA A 493 12.08 -11.62 7.80
C ALA A 493 12.00 -11.82 9.32
N PHE A 494 13.14 -12.10 9.96
CA PHE A 494 13.27 -12.28 11.41
C PHE A 494 14.05 -11.16 12.11
N ASP A 495 14.14 -9.97 11.50
CA ASP A 495 14.77 -8.77 12.06
C ASP A 495 16.23 -8.93 12.54
N LEU A 496 16.95 -9.95 12.03
CA LEU A 496 18.37 -10.16 12.30
C LEU A 496 19.24 -9.17 11.50
N ILE A 497 18.73 -8.68 10.38
CA ILE A 497 19.31 -7.60 9.57
C ILE A 497 18.23 -6.64 9.08
N ASP A 498 18.62 -5.42 8.71
CA ASP A 498 17.75 -4.43 8.09
C ASP A 498 18.56 -3.69 7.01
N ALA A 499 17.87 -3.21 5.98
CA ALA A 499 18.46 -2.65 4.77
C ALA A 499 18.78 -1.15 4.86
N ASP A 500 18.36 -0.43 5.91
CA ASP A 500 18.36 1.05 5.85
C ASP A 500 19.61 1.80 6.39
N ARG A 501 19.87 2.95 5.76
CA ARG A 501 20.72 4.06 6.22
C ARG A 501 20.04 5.40 5.88
N GLY A 502 19.45 6.09 6.87
CA GLY A 502 19.06 7.50 6.79
C GLY A 502 18.46 8.10 8.08
N SER A 503 19.25 8.93 8.78
CA SER A 503 19.03 9.69 10.04
C SER A 503 18.79 8.94 11.36
N LEU A 504 19.46 9.44 12.41
CA LEU A 504 19.55 8.92 13.80
C LEU A 504 18.24 9.06 14.61
N ALA A 505 17.23 9.74 14.09
CA ALA A 505 16.07 10.17 14.88
C ALA A 505 14.91 9.16 14.97
N GLY A 506 14.99 8.02 14.25
CA GLY A 506 13.86 7.07 14.14
C GLY A 506 14.08 5.67 14.71
N GLN A 507 15.15 5.44 15.48
CA GLN A 507 15.47 4.08 15.95
C GLN A 507 14.88 3.81 17.33
N LYS A 508 14.01 2.79 17.43
CA LYS A 508 13.54 2.23 18.71
C LYS A 508 14.75 1.67 19.50
N LEU A 509 14.72 1.86 20.81
CA LEU A 509 15.68 1.26 21.74
C LEU A 509 15.38 -0.23 21.86
N ASP A 510 16.43 -1.06 21.92
CA ASP A 510 16.31 -2.50 22.16
C ASP A 510 16.18 -2.78 23.68
N ASP A 511 15.38 -3.79 24.03
CA ASP A 511 15.00 -4.18 25.41
C ASP A 511 16.15 -4.69 26.31
N GLU A 512 17.37 -4.84 25.78
CA GLU A 512 18.48 -5.48 26.54
C GLU A 512 19.41 -4.52 27.29
N GLY A 513 19.22 -3.20 27.23
CA GLY A 513 19.94 -2.23 28.08
C GLY A 513 21.48 -2.21 27.98
N ALA A 514 22.09 -3.09 27.19
CA ALA A 514 23.50 -3.12 26.92
C ALA A 514 23.79 -2.15 25.77
N LYS A 515 24.87 -1.36 25.89
CA LYS A 515 25.41 -0.54 24.80
C LYS A 515 25.79 -1.45 23.62
N ALA A 516 24.83 -1.83 22.79
CA ALA A 516 25.09 -2.43 21.50
C ALA A 516 25.84 -1.36 20.69
N ASP A 517 27.14 -1.57 20.54
CA ASP A 517 27.96 -0.77 19.66
C ASP A 517 27.24 -0.64 18.32
N ARG A 518 27.03 0.61 17.92
CA ARG A 518 26.31 1.08 16.73
C ARG A 518 27.00 0.60 15.44
N VAL A 519 27.06 -0.70 15.19
CA VAL A 519 27.71 -1.26 13.99
C VAL A 519 26.75 -1.18 12.81
N ARG A 520 26.84 -0.08 12.07
CA ARG A 520 26.17 0.09 10.76
C ARG A 520 26.69 -0.96 9.76
N ARG A 521 25.99 -2.08 9.61
CA ARG A 521 26.40 -3.15 8.70
C ARG A 521 25.61 -3.14 7.39
N SER A 522 26.32 -3.18 6.26
CA SER A 522 25.69 -3.46 4.97
C SER A 522 25.42 -4.95 4.85
N ILE A 523 24.40 -5.33 4.10
CA ILE A 523 23.98 -6.73 3.99
C ILE A 523 25.06 -7.57 3.31
N ALA A 524 25.75 -7.01 2.33
CA ALA A 524 26.94 -7.64 1.75
C ALA A 524 27.99 -8.00 2.84
N ASN A 525 28.18 -7.14 3.85
CA ASN A 525 29.07 -7.45 4.97
C ASN A 525 28.48 -8.53 5.89
N SER A 526 27.16 -8.60 6.05
CA SER A 526 26.48 -9.66 6.83
C SER A 526 26.70 -11.02 6.18
N VAL A 527 26.36 -11.14 4.89
CA VAL A 527 26.55 -12.36 4.11
C VAL A 527 28.03 -12.76 4.07
N ASN A 528 28.95 -11.81 3.89
CA ASN A 528 30.38 -12.10 3.90
C ASN A 528 30.89 -12.66 5.23
N ALA A 529 30.38 -12.25 6.39
CA ALA A 529 30.82 -12.89 7.63
C ALA A 529 30.18 -14.24 7.88
N MET A 530 28.97 -14.47 7.36
CA MET A 530 28.40 -15.82 7.36
C MET A 530 29.28 -16.79 6.55
N ARG A 531 29.86 -16.34 5.43
CA ARG A 531 30.86 -17.14 4.67
C ARG A 531 32.04 -17.55 5.53
N ASN A 532 32.51 -16.66 6.40
CA ASN A 532 33.68 -16.91 7.25
C ASN A 532 33.36 -17.82 8.46
N ASN A 533 32.08 -18.10 8.73
CA ASN A 533 31.66 -19.03 9.76
C ASN A 533 30.56 -19.97 9.23
N ARG A 534 30.98 -20.89 8.34
CA ARG A 534 30.09 -21.79 7.59
C ARG A 534 29.18 -22.63 8.47
N ILE A 535 29.72 -23.30 9.47
CA ILE A 535 28.95 -24.22 10.33
C ILE A 535 27.84 -23.47 11.05
N THR A 536 28.17 -22.38 11.74
CA THR A 536 27.17 -21.55 12.44
C THR A 536 26.18 -20.90 11.47
N ALA A 537 26.62 -20.50 10.28
CA ALA A 537 25.74 -19.95 9.25
C ALA A 537 24.70 -20.95 8.77
N ILE A 538 25.10 -22.20 8.49
CA ILE A 538 24.19 -23.26 8.05
C ILE A 538 23.23 -23.63 9.18
N ALA A 539 23.74 -23.80 10.40
CA ALA A 539 22.91 -24.07 11.57
C ALA A 539 21.84 -22.98 11.80
N LEU A 540 22.22 -21.71 11.64
CA LEU A 540 21.26 -20.60 11.74
C LEU A 540 20.21 -20.65 10.61
N LEU A 541 20.61 -20.97 9.37
CA LEU A 541 19.67 -21.08 8.26
C LEU A 541 18.70 -22.27 8.44
N ARG A 542 19.16 -23.40 8.96
CA ARG A 542 18.31 -24.55 9.33
C ARG A 542 17.30 -24.16 10.41
N GLU A 543 17.76 -23.51 11.47
CA GLU A 543 16.91 -23.01 12.56
C GLU A 543 15.87 -21.99 12.08
N ILE A 544 16.25 -21.11 11.16
CA ILE A 544 15.30 -20.16 10.55
C ILE A 544 14.23 -20.90 9.72
N ALA A 545 14.61 -21.92 8.94
CA ALA A 545 13.64 -22.73 8.20
C ALA A 545 12.66 -23.44 9.15
N ASP A 546 13.17 -24.06 10.21
CA ASP A 546 12.35 -24.71 11.25
C ASP A 546 11.43 -23.71 11.97
N ALA A 547 11.91 -22.49 12.21
CA ALA A 547 11.13 -21.42 12.82
C ALA A 547 9.96 -20.96 11.94
N MET A 548 10.14 -20.91 10.60
CA MET A 548 9.04 -20.66 9.66
C MET A 548 8.01 -21.79 9.72
N ASP A 549 8.48 -23.03 9.70
CA ASP A 549 7.62 -24.23 9.69
C ASP A 549 6.82 -24.40 11.00
N GLN A 550 7.29 -23.79 12.09
CA GLN A 550 6.62 -23.74 13.38
C GLN A 550 5.81 -22.44 13.60
N GLY A 551 5.29 -21.83 12.53
CA GLY A 551 4.37 -20.70 12.61
C GLY A 551 5.05 -19.34 12.80
N ASP A 552 6.21 -19.15 12.16
CA ASP A 552 7.01 -17.91 12.25
C ASP A 552 7.39 -17.54 13.68
N ARG A 553 7.79 -18.54 14.48
CA ARG A 553 8.35 -18.28 15.81
C ARG A 553 9.68 -17.53 15.68
N PRO A 554 10.09 -16.75 16.70
CA PRO A 554 11.44 -16.20 16.72
C PRO A 554 12.49 -17.32 16.64
N PRO A 555 13.53 -17.20 15.78
CA PRO A 555 14.60 -18.18 15.70
C PRO A 555 15.44 -18.15 16.98
N LEU A 556 16.05 -19.28 17.30
CA LEU A 556 16.93 -19.46 18.45
C LEU A 556 18.39 -19.13 18.10
N GLN A 557 19.19 -18.72 19.09
CA GLN A 557 20.63 -18.55 18.93
C GLN A 557 21.29 -19.90 18.70
N ILE A 558 22.31 -19.92 17.85
CA ILE A 558 23.16 -21.09 17.63
C ILE A 558 24.35 -21.04 18.60
N GLY A 559 24.57 -22.13 19.34
CA GLY A 559 25.70 -22.31 20.22
C GLY A 559 27.00 -22.62 19.48
N ASP A 560 28.11 -22.67 20.21
CA ASP A 560 29.43 -23.00 19.66
C ASP A 560 29.51 -24.45 19.13
N ASP A 561 28.60 -25.31 19.58
CA ASP A 561 28.42 -26.69 19.13
C ASP A 561 27.57 -26.82 17.85
N GLY A 562 27.09 -25.69 17.31
CA GLY A 562 26.23 -25.65 16.12
C GLY A 562 24.77 -26.00 16.39
N MET A 563 24.37 -26.15 17.66
CA MET A 563 22.99 -26.50 18.03
C MET A 563 22.19 -25.26 18.48
N PRO A 564 20.86 -25.23 18.27
CA PRO A 564 20.00 -24.19 18.82
C PRO A 564 20.04 -24.18 20.36
N THR A 565 20.13 -22.98 20.94
CA THR A 565 20.10 -22.75 22.40
C THR A 565 18.71 -22.29 22.84
N ALA A 566 18.48 -22.13 24.15
CA ALA A 566 17.20 -21.61 24.66
C ALA A 566 16.98 -20.10 24.39
N ASN A 567 18.03 -19.36 24.04
CA ASN A 567 17.96 -17.91 23.87
C ASN A 567 17.48 -17.55 22.45
N ARG A 568 16.75 -16.44 22.30
CA ARG A 568 16.32 -15.94 20.99
C ARG A 568 17.47 -15.31 20.21
N ALA A 569 17.56 -15.61 18.92
CA ALA A 569 18.47 -14.92 18.02
C ALA A 569 17.99 -13.48 17.84
N THR A 570 18.79 -12.53 18.35
CA THR A 570 18.56 -11.10 18.16
C THR A 570 19.56 -10.53 17.17
N ARG A 571 19.27 -9.34 16.66
CA ARG A 571 20.21 -8.56 15.84
C ARG A 571 21.55 -8.33 16.55
N ALA A 572 21.53 -8.07 17.85
CA ALA A 572 22.72 -7.88 18.66
C ALA A 572 23.56 -9.15 18.75
N TRP A 573 22.91 -10.31 18.96
CA TRP A 573 23.58 -11.61 18.91
C TRP A 573 24.17 -11.87 17.53
N PHE A 574 23.40 -11.69 16.45
CA PHE A 574 23.86 -11.92 15.07
C PHE A 574 25.14 -11.13 14.75
N ASN A 575 25.17 -9.85 15.11
CA ASN A 575 26.33 -8.99 14.86
C ASN A 575 27.57 -9.39 15.65
N ARG A 576 27.40 -10.00 16.83
CA ARG A 576 28.49 -10.51 17.66
C ARG A 576 29.04 -11.82 17.09
N THR A 577 28.16 -12.76 16.78
CA THR A 577 28.51 -14.09 16.27
C THR A 577 29.15 -14.04 14.89
N PHE A 578 28.60 -13.20 13.99
CA PHE A 578 29.13 -13.00 12.65
C PHE A 578 29.87 -11.68 12.56
N SER A 579 30.87 -11.43 13.41
CA SER A 579 31.55 -10.13 13.45
C SER A 579 32.15 -9.73 12.10
N LYS A 580 32.21 -8.42 11.82
CA LYS A 580 32.90 -7.92 10.63
C LYS A 580 34.40 -8.08 10.86
N GLU A 581 35.09 -8.84 10.01
CA GLU A 581 36.55 -8.84 10.01
C GLU A 581 37.05 -7.40 9.87
N SER A 582 37.66 -6.89 10.94
CA SER A 582 38.42 -5.66 10.93
C SER A 582 39.63 -5.91 10.05
N GLY A 583 39.48 -5.61 8.75
CA GLY A 583 40.61 -5.57 7.83
C GLY A 583 41.73 -4.79 8.50
N THR A 584 42.83 -5.47 8.79
CA THR A 584 44.06 -4.93 9.37
C THR A 584 44.60 -3.90 8.39
N ARG A 585 44.18 -2.64 8.54
CA ARG A 585 44.93 -1.51 8.00
C ARG A 585 46.29 -1.56 8.68
N SER A 586 47.32 -1.95 7.93
CA SER A 586 48.70 -1.91 8.39
C SER A 586 48.98 -0.50 8.91
N TYR A 587 49.19 -0.38 10.22
CA TYR A 587 49.68 0.85 10.84
C TYR A 587 51.06 1.13 10.25
N ARG A 588 51.13 2.06 9.29
CA ARG A 588 52.40 2.52 8.73
C ARG A 588 53.10 3.31 9.84
N LYS A 589 54.00 2.63 10.54
CA LYS A 589 54.91 3.19 11.53
C LYS A 589 55.69 4.33 10.86
N ARG A 590 55.38 5.59 11.21
CA ARG A 590 56.24 6.72 10.85
C ARG A 590 57.57 6.50 11.57
N ALA A 591 58.62 6.27 10.78
CA ALA A 591 59.98 6.28 11.27
C ALA A 591 60.30 7.67 11.82
N ALA A 592 60.79 7.69 13.06
CA ALA A 592 61.48 8.83 13.63
C ALA A 592 62.73 9.12 12.80
N THR A 593 62.97 10.39 12.53
CA THR A 593 64.32 10.90 12.28
C THR A 593 64.50 12.04 13.25
N ASP A 594 65.46 11.84 14.16
CA ASP A 594 65.85 12.73 15.24
C ASP A 594 66.36 14.08 14.76
N GLY A 595 66.20 15.11 15.59
CA GLY A 595 66.83 16.41 15.35
C GLY A 595 66.45 17.56 16.29
N ILE A 596 66.52 17.32 17.61
CA ILE A 596 66.83 18.24 18.73
C ILE A 596 66.93 19.75 18.42
N MET A 597 66.10 20.59 19.07
CA MET A 597 66.50 21.68 20.01
C MET A 597 65.28 22.48 20.51
N SER A 598 65.23 22.59 21.85
CA SER A 598 64.51 23.51 22.74
C SER A 598 63.89 24.81 22.20
N GLY A 599 62.67 25.12 22.67
CA GLY A 599 62.11 26.48 22.69
C GLY A 599 60.61 26.50 23.04
N GLU A 600 60.28 27.02 24.22
CA GLU A 600 58.94 27.26 24.75
C GLU A 600 58.22 28.46 24.06
N PRO A 601 56.93 28.77 24.34
CA PRO A 601 55.88 28.90 23.33
C PRO A 601 55.43 30.36 23.07
N ILE A 602 55.07 30.71 21.83
CA ILE A 602 54.28 31.92 21.54
C ILE A 602 53.37 31.68 20.32
N SER A 603 52.07 31.98 20.50
CA SER A 603 51.05 32.09 19.45
C SER A 603 51.25 33.34 18.55
N PRO A 604 50.30 33.70 17.68
CA PRO A 604 50.40 33.61 16.24
C PRO A 604 50.82 34.94 15.58
N ALA A 605 51.58 34.88 14.49
CA ALA A 605 51.74 36.01 13.58
C ALA A 605 50.66 35.96 12.50
N SER A 606 49.93 37.07 12.44
CA SER A 606 48.94 37.48 11.47
C SER A 606 49.57 37.87 10.12
N ASP A 607 48.67 38.14 9.16
CA ASP A 607 48.75 39.13 8.06
C ASP A 607 48.44 38.47 6.69
N ALA A 608 47.59 39.02 5.81
CA ALA A 608 46.97 40.35 5.77
C ALA A 608 45.77 40.38 4.78
N GLN A 609 44.80 41.24 5.13
CA GLN A 609 44.10 42.27 4.32
C GLN A 609 43.27 41.83 3.08
N VAL A 610 42.10 42.44 2.83
CA VAL A 610 41.90 43.82 2.30
C VAL A 610 40.44 44.27 2.60
N ALA A 611 40.26 45.31 3.43
CA ALA A 611 39.83 46.69 3.13
C ALA A 611 38.30 46.90 3.23
N SER A 612 37.81 47.71 4.20
CA SER A 612 37.65 49.19 4.21
C SER A 612 36.15 49.49 4.12
N THR A 613 35.47 50.37 4.86
CA THR A 613 35.76 51.55 5.69
C THR A 613 34.38 51.94 6.26
N SER A 614 34.15 51.96 7.57
CA SER A 614 34.10 53.15 8.45
C SER A 614 33.18 54.31 8.02
N ALA A 615 32.18 54.61 8.85
CA ALA A 615 31.90 55.94 9.44
C ALA A 615 30.72 55.78 10.42
N GLN A 616 30.94 55.80 11.75
CA GLN A 616 31.05 57.01 12.61
C GLN A 616 29.69 57.70 12.83
N ALA A 617 29.33 58.21 14.00
CA ALA A 617 29.89 58.32 15.36
C ALA A 617 28.71 58.83 16.22
N SER A 618 28.48 58.37 17.46
CA SER A 618 29.00 58.89 18.75
C SER A 618 28.67 60.39 19.01
N PRO A 619 28.74 60.95 20.24
CA PRO A 619 29.21 60.36 21.50
C PRO A 619 28.50 60.82 22.82
N ASN A 620 28.97 60.20 23.92
CA ASN A 620 29.23 60.75 25.26
C ASN A 620 28.11 61.00 26.29
N GLY A 621 28.36 60.48 27.49
CA GLY A 621 27.82 61.00 28.75
C GLY A 621 27.94 60.00 29.90
N THR A 622 28.99 60.12 30.70
CA THR A 622 29.29 59.38 31.94
C THR A 622 28.34 59.67 33.09
N ASP A 623 28.34 58.73 34.05
CA ASP A 623 27.89 58.80 35.45
C ASP A 623 26.38 58.80 35.76
N GLN A 624 25.91 57.76 36.46
CA GLN A 624 25.53 57.85 37.88
C GLN A 624 25.04 56.52 38.46
N ALA A 625 25.27 56.39 39.77
CA ALA A 625 24.89 55.30 40.63
C ALA A 625 23.38 55.20 40.87
N GLY A 626 22.94 53.99 41.22
CA GLY A 626 21.73 53.76 42.02
C GLY A 626 20.48 53.38 41.22
N GLY A 627 20.07 52.12 41.34
CA GLY A 627 18.77 51.66 40.86
C GLY A 627 18.72 50.16 40.73
N ALA A 628 18.41 49.46 41.82
CA ALA A 628 17.91 48.09 41.75
C ALA A 628 16.65 48.09 40.86
N THR A 629 16.77 47.48 39.69
CA THR A 629 15.64 47.09 38.84
C THR A 629 15.93 45.69 38.35
N ASP A 630 14.92 44.82 38.43
CA ASP A 630 14.94 43.44 37.95
C ASP A 630 15.75 43.33 36.66
N ALA A 631 16.82 42.52 36.71
CA ALA A 631 17.46 42.06 35.50
C ALA A 631 16.46 41.11 34.81
N GLY A 632 15.58 41.69 33.98
CA GLY A 632 14.71 40.95 33.10
C GLY A 632 15.52 39.90 32.36
N GLU A 633 15.00 38.67 32.35
CA GLU A 633 15.60 37.54 31.65
C GLU A 633 15.96 37.99 30.22
N SER A 634 17.24 37.93 29.85
CA SER A 634 17.65 38.25 28.47
C SER A 634 16.99 37.27 27.50
N ASP A 635 16.71 37.69 26.27
CA ASP A 635 16.07 36.83 25.25
C ASP A 635 16.84 35.50 25.04
N THR A 636 18.16 35.53 25.18
CA THR A 636 19.02 34.34 25.16
C THR A 636 18.80 33.41 26.35
N GLN A 637 18.56 33.95 27.54
CA GLN A 637 18.24 33.16 28.73
C GLN A 637 16.80 32.60 28.65
N ALA A 638 15.85 33.41 28.17
CA ALA A 638 14.46 32.99 27.94
C ALA A 638 14.38 31.85 26.91
N LEU A 639 15.12 31.96 25.81
CA LEU A 639 15.21 30.89 24.79
C LEU A 639 15.84 29.62 25.37
N ALA A 640 16.91 29.73 26.15
CA ALA A 640 17.55 28.58 26.80
C ALA A 640 16.65 27.92 27.85
N ARG A 641 15.81 28.70 28.55
CA ARG A 641 14.79 28.18 29.46
C ARG A 641 13.68 27.46 28.70
N LEU A 642 13.11 28.09 27.66
CA LEU A 642 12.06 27.49 26.82
C LEU A 642 12.51 26.19 26.14
N ARG A 643 13.76 26.12 25.67
CA ARG A 643 14.33 24.88 25.11
C ARG A 643 14.37 23.74 26.13
N ARG A 644 14.86 24.02 27.34
CA ARG A 644 14.92 23.03 28.43
C ARG A 644 13.53 22.60 28.90
N GLU A 645 12.59 23.53 28.93
CA GLU A 645 11.19 23.25 29.28
C GLU A 645 10.50 22.39 28.22
N PHE A 646 10.71 22.70 26.94
CA PHE A 646 10.19 21.91 25.82
C PHE A 646 10.81 20.51 25.76
N GLU A 647 12.13 20.39 25.93
CA GLU A 647 12.82 19.09 26.02
C GLU A 647 12.28 18.23 27.16
N ARG A 648 12.05 18.83 28.33
CA ARG A 648 11.43 18.14 29.48
C ARG A 648 10.02 17.64 29.15
N HIS A 649 9.18 18.46 28.52
CA HIS A 649 7.83 18.06 28.14
C HIS A 649 7.82 16.93 27.09
N ILE A 650 8.76 16.94 26.13
CA ILE A 650 8.90 15.84 25.16
C ILE A 650 9.29 14.54 25.87
N LEU A 651 10.25 14.59 26.80
CA LEU A 651 10.70 13.41 27.52
C LEU A 651 9.59 12.83 28.43
N MET A 652 8.88 13.68 29.17
CA MET A 652 7.74 13.27 29.98
C MET A 652 6.63 12.64 29.14
N LEU A 653 6.36 13.19 27.96
CA LEU A 653 5.37 12.64 27.04
C LEU A 653 5.82 11.28 26.49
N ALA A 654 7.10 11.14 26.14
CA ALA A 654 7.65 9.89 25.63
C ALA A 654 7.60 8.77 26.69
N GLU A 655 7.96 9.09 27.93
CA GLU A 655 7.89 8.19 29.08
C GLU A 655 6.44 7.78 29.35
N GLY A 656 5.53 8.76 29.50
CA GLY A 656 4.11 8.48 29.74
C GLY A 656 3.45 7.65 28.64
N VAL A 657 3.80 7.86 27.37
CA VAL A 657 3.29 7.05 26.24
C VAL A 657 3.86 5.64 26.26
N SER A 658 5.10 5.45 26.73
CA SER A 658 5.75 4.13 26.78
C SER A 658 5.20 3.22 27.88
N GLU A 659 4.64 3.78 28.95
CA GLU A 659 4.06 3.01 30.07
C GLU A 659 2.62 2.54 29.82
N LEU A 660 1.89 3.19 28.90
CA LEU A 660 0.46 2.89 28.65
C LEU A 660 0.18 1.46 28.20
N PRO A 661 0.98 0.82 27.31
CA PRO A 661 0.73 -0.56 26.91
C PRO A 661 0.84 -1.55 28.07
N GLU A 662 1.85 -1.39 28.93
CA GLU A 662 2.05 -2.23 30.12
C GLU A 662 0.89 -2.05 31.11
N GLN A 663 0.43 -0.82 31.32
CA GLN A 663 -0.74 -0.54 32.17
C GLN A 663 -2.04 -1.17 31.62
N LEU A 664 -2.24 -1.17 30.30
CA LEU A 664 -3.41 -1.81 29.68
C LEU A 664 -3.35 -3.34 29.77
N GLU A 665 -2.15 -3.92 29.68
CA GLU A 665 -1.91 -5.34 29.89
C GLU A 665 -2.19 -5.73 31.34
N ASP A 666 -1.66 -4.98 32.31
CA ASP A 666 -1.92 -5.12 33.75
C ASP A 666 -3.42 -5.04 34.08
N MET A 667 -4.14 -4.10 33.47
CA MET A 667 -5.60 -4.00 33.60
C MET A 667 -6.33 -5.23 33.06
N SER A 668 -5.89 -5.77 31.91
CA SER A 668 -6.46 -6.98 31.32
C SER A 668 -6.23 -8.21 32.21
N GLU A 669 -5.03 -8.36 32.75
CA GLU A 669 -4.68 -9.47 33.66
C GLU A 669 -5.48 -9.41 34.96
N ARG A 670 -5.64 -8.21 35.54
CA ARG A 670 -6.44 -8.02 36.76
C ARG A 670 -7.93 -8.28 36.52
N ALA A 671 -8.47 -7.91 35.37
CA ALA A 671 -9.86 -8.20 35.01
C ALA A 671 -10.10 -9.72 34.88
N LYS A 672 -9.17 -10.45 34.26
CA LYS A 672 -9.20 -11.92 34.19
C LYS A 672 -9.12 -12.55 35.59
N ALA A 673 -8.23 -12.06 36.45
CA ALA A 673 -8.10 -12.54 37.82
C ALA A 673 -9.37 -12.26 38.67
N ALA A 674 -10.11 -11.21 38.35
CA ALA A 674 -11.38 -10.85 38.99
C ALA A 674 -12.61 -11.57 38.40
N GLY A 675 -12.44 -12.40 37.35
CA GLY A 675 -13.55 -13.09 36.68
C GLY A 675 -14.48 -12.17 35.89
N LEU A 676 -13.97 -11.00 35.46
CA LEU A 676 -14.71 -10.07 34.60
C LEU A 676 -14.45 -10.39 33.13
N ASP A 677 -15.50 -10.40 32.32
CA ASP A 677 -15.40 -10.67 30.88
C ASP A 677 -14.55 -9.61 30.14
N HIS A 678 -14.48 -8.38 30.67
CA HIS A 678 -13.77 -7.24 30.07
C HIS A 678 -13.18 -6.32 31.15
N ALA A 679 -12.02 -5.73 30.88
CA ALA A 679 -11.37 -4.78 31.80
C ALA A 679 -12.02 -3.39 31.81
N ILE A 680 -12.62 -2.99 30.68
CA ILE A 680 -13.39 -1.76 30.49
C ILE A 680 -14.56 -2.05 29.55
N GLY A 681 -15.65 -1.28 29.65
CA GLY A 681 -16.81 -1.43 28.78
C GLY A 681 -16.56 -0.94 27.34
N ALA A 682 -17.30 -1.47 26.36
CA ALA A 682 -17.12 -1.11 24.94
C ALA A 682 -17.31 0.40 24.65
N GLN A 683 -18.21 1.07 25.37
CA GLN A 683 -18.40 2.52 25.26
C GLN A 683 -17.18 3.29 25.77
N GLU A 684 -16.64 2.89 26.93
CA GLU A 684 -15.47 3.52 27.55
C GLU A 684 -14.21 3.30 26.71
N ALA A 685 -14.04 2.09 26.15
CA ALA A 685 -12.97 1.78 25.20
C ALA A 685 -13.04 2.67 23.93
N ASN A 686 -14.24 2.92 23.40
CA ASN A 686 -14.44 3.83 22.28
C ASN A 686 -14.11 5.28 22.64
N GLU A 687 -14.51 5.76 23.82
CA GLU A 687 -14.21 7.11 24.30
C GLU A 687 -12.70 7.32 24.53
N TRP A 688 -12.01 6.33 25.09
CA TRP A 688 -10.55 6.36 25.27
C TRP A 688 -9.83 6.35 23.93
N THR A 689 -10.28 5.50 23.00
CA THR A 689 -9.74 5.45 21.63
C THR A 689 -9.90 6.78 20.90
N LEU A 690 -11.06 7.42 21.01
CA LEU A 690 -11.29 8.75 20.44
C LEU A 690 -10.38 9.81 21.07
N THR A 691 -10.16 9.75 22.39
CA THR A 691 -9.28 10.68 23.11
C THR A 691 -7.83 10.53 22.67
N VAL A 692 -7.32 9.30 22.59
CA VAL A 692 -5.97 9.00 22.08
C VAL A 692 -5.82 9.46 20.62
N THR A 693 -6.84 9.22 19.79
CA THR A 693 -6.83 9.65 18.39
C THR A 693 -6.78 11.18 18.25
N ARG A 694 -7.53 11.93 19.07
CA ARG A 694 -7.45 13.40 19.13
C ARG A 694 -6.08 13.88 19.59
N MET A 695 -5.47 13.23 20.59
CA MET A 695 -4.12 13.54 21.06
C MET A 695 -3.09 13.31 19.95
N LEU A 696 -3.15 12.18 19.24
CA LEU A 696 -2.27 11.88 18.11
C LEU A 696 -2.38 12.93 16.98
N ALA A 697 -3.58 13.42 16.71
CA ALA A 697 -3.78 14.48 15.72
C ALA A 697 -3.09 15.81 16.12
N GLN A 698 -3.03 16.14 17.41
CA GLN A 698 -2.29 17.32 17.89
C GLN A 698 -0.78 17.07 17.92
N LEU A 699 -0.35 15.88 18.35
CA LEU A 699 1.07 15.50 18.39
C LEU A 699 1.72 15.46 17.00
N ARG A 700 0.96 15.11 15.95
CA ARG A 700 1.42 15.14 14.55
C ARG A 700 1.82 16.53 14.04
N LYS A 701 1.37 17.62 14.68
CA LYS A 701 1.74 19.00 14.31
C LYS A 701 3.09 19.43 14.88
N ILE A 702 3.58 18.73 15.91
CA ILE A 702 4.82 19.09 16.63
C ILE A 702 6.07 18.92 15.75
N PRO A 703 6.25 17.84 14.97
CA PRO A 703 7.41 17.68 14.10
C PRO A 703 7.56 18.80 13.07
N GLU A 704 6.47 19.24 12.44
CA GLU A 704 6.49 20.35 11.48
C GLU A 704 6.87 21.67 12.14
N ALA A 705 6.35 21.93 13.35
CA ALA A 705 6.71 23.12 14.14
C ALA A 705 8.17 23.10 14.63
N ILE A 706 8.72 21.92 14.97
CA ILE A 706 10.14 21.77 15.32
C ILE A 706 11.02 22.03 14.09
N MET A 707 10.64 21.49 12.94
CA MET A 707 11.38 21.66 11.69
C MET A 707 11.37 23.12 11.21
N SER A 708 10.25 23.83 11.38
CA SER A 708 10.15 25.25 10.99
C SER A 708 11.00 26.18 11.87
N ILE A 709 11.19 25.85 13.15
CA ILE A 709 12.11 26.57 14.06
C ILE A 709 13.57 26.28 13.71
N GLY A 710 13.89 25.07 13.22
CA GLY A 710 15.24 24.66 12.83
C GLY A 710 15.70 25.17 11.45
N SER A 711 14.79 25.70 10.63
CA SER A 711 15.06 26.19 9.27
C SER A 711 15.16 27.71 9.13
N LEU A 712 15.14 28.46 10.24
CA LEU A 712 15.43 29.90 10.24
C LEU A 712 16.95 30.11 10.12
N GLU A 713 17.45 30.19 8.88
CA GLU A 713 18.71 30.88 8.54
C GLU A 713 18.44 32.33 8.12
#